data_AF-D3SNX7-F1
#
_entry.id   AF-D3SNX7-F1
#
_cell.length_a   1.000
_cell.length_b   1.000
_cell.length_c   1.000
_cell.angle_alpha   90.00
_cell.angle_beta   90.00
_cell.angle_gamma   90.00
#
_symmetry.space_group_name_H-M   'P 1'
#
loop_
_entity.id
_entity.type
_entity.pdbx_description
1 polymer ?
#
loop_
_entity_poly.entity_id
_entity_poly.type
_entity_poly.pdbx_seq_one_letter_code
_entity_poly.pdbx_strand_id
1 'polypeptide(L)'
;MWRVVFTGERPHYENVALDRIMLDLRGEGKIPNTIRFLKFKPECVLIGFHQAVEQEVRLEYVEREGIQVGRRITGGGAIYFDETQIGWEIIADRESVGGGNFEEITAKICRGIARGLRKLGIPAQFRPRNDIEVDGRKISGTGGVFEGNAFLYQGTLLMDFNVERMLKSLQIPVEKLTSKGIKAAEDRVEWVKRYLGYLPSDEKIFSALLEGLKEELGIEYNWGHLTPEEESLLEKNKEYYRSEDWVFHIRRAPHQMQSLYGIYRCPGGTFRVSVRVDLERNILQQVNINGDFFVNPRRLVYDLEAYLKHTPLQDVKTKVEEFFSQRQWEGLNLTVNDFVEAILFPIRKAEGLQLGIDKKKLNNIIASIGDGLIENLRKAKVMLLPYCAKPRWCDYRHLDDCGECGGCTVGDAYRLAYQKGMIPITITSFELLRDTLLWCARNGYTYIGHCCYEFFEKRYEIFQRAAQEGAKGVLLDIVGTTCYSLGVEEEEKAYHGEFTVELDLLKEELYKTLKVKEDVWEKPKRQSRTFDFSPYFRDFVPTYYKKPKAVPSPEEDRTRTAVQEEVFLGEATIEDRIVSSSEALATLADWIKRAERPTLVVGPLLVWDWGEEELRQKAEALRTLIEKIPHLKVKVLPDYRPKLGKYDPSVEMDPPNPHQCVLHDRNDLTLLVGVHCYRTDFVIRLLRKHTPTRVVTLCGLYGHPTAHLSVSFTDAEKLYYLSRLL
;
A
#
# COMPACT_ATOMS: atom_id res chain seq x y z
N MET A 1 38.61 -6.22 36.37
CA MET A 1 37.84 -5.14 37.04
C MET A 1 37.44 -4.14 35.97
N TRP A 2 36.15 -3.79 35.91
CA TRP A 2 35.56 -2.89 34.93
C TRP A 2 35.53 -1.47 35.49
N ARG A 3 35.62 -0.47 34.62
CA ARG A 3 35.48 0.96 34.99
C ARG A 3 34.03 1.39 34.82
N VAL A 4 33.49 2.15 35.76
CA VAL A 4 32.20 2.83 35.61
C VAL A 4 32.43 4.33 35.54
N VAL A 5 31.85 5.00 34.54
CA VAL A 5 31.93 6.46 34.40
C VAL A 5 30.53 7.04 34.18
N PHE A 6 30.28 8.22 34.74
CA PHE A 6 29.14 9.06 34.39
C PHE A 6 29.65 10.34 33.73
N THR A 7 29.27 10.59 32.48
CA THR A 7 29.81 11.72 31.69
C THR A 7 28.96 12.97 31.73
N GLY A 8 27.85 12.96 32.48
CA GLY A 8 26.97 14.11 32.66
C GLY A 8 26.04 14.37 31.48
N GLU A 9 25.45 15.57 31.48
CA GLU A 9 24.65 16.13 30.38
C GLU A 9 25.59 16.74 29.33
N ARG A 10 25.52 16.24 28.09
CA ARG A 10 26.36 16.71 26.98
C ARG A 10 25.56 16.84 25.68
N PRO A 11 25.98 17.73 24.76
CA PRO A 11 25.37 17.79 23.44
C PRO A 11 25.70 16.53 22.63
N HIS A 12 24.89 16.25 21.60
CA HIS A 12 24.95 14.97 20.91
C HIS A 12 26.34 14.64 20.34
N TYR A 13 27.04 15.64 19.80
CA TYR A 13 28.31 15.45 19.12
C TYR A 13 29.44 15.08 20.08
N GLU A 14 29.39 15.52 21.35
CA GLU A 14 30.37 15.10 22.35
C GLU A 14 30.14 13.67 22.83
N ASN A 15 28.88 13.30 23.09
CA ASN A 15 28.55 11.92 23.46
C ASN A 15 28.97 10.95 22.36
N VAL A 16 28.60 11.22 21.10
CA VAL A 16 28.97 10.40 19.94
C VAL A 16 30.49 10.36 19.71
N ALA A 17 31.20 11.46 19.93
CA ALA A 17 32.66 11.48 19.85
C ALA A 17 33.28 10.52 20.86
N LEU A 18 32.80 10.56 22.11
CA LEU A 18 33.24 9.66 23.17
C LEU A 18 32.89 8.19 22.87
N ASP A 19 31.73 7.89 22.25
CA ASP A 19 31.40 6.52 21.82
C ASP A 19 32.54 5.95 20.96
N ARG A 20 32.98 6.75 19.97
CA ARG A 20 34.04 6.34 19.05
C ARG A 20 35.37 6.22 19.75
N ILE A 21 35.75 7.23 20.52
CA ILE A 21 37.03 7.28 21.21
C ILE A 21 37.17 6.10 22.16
N MET A 22 36.15 5.81 22.98
CA MET A 22 36.18 4.70 23.91
C MET A 22 36.23 3.35 23.20
N LEU A 23 35.46 3.18 22.12
CA LEU A 23 35.49 1.95 21.33
C LEU A 23 36.88 1.70 20.72
N ASP A 24 37.46 2.72 20.09
CA ASP A 24 38.79 2.65 19.45
C ASP A 24 39.87 2.35 20.51
N LEU A 25 39.90 3.12 21.61
CA LEU A 25 40.86 2.90 22.70
C LEU A 25 40.70 1.54 23.38
N ARG A 26 39.47 1.03 23.50
CA ARG A 26 39.25 -0.32 24.04
C ARG A 26 39.72 -1.38 23.07
N GLY A 27 39.48 -1.22 21.77
CA GLY A 27 40.01 -2.08 20.71
C GLY A 27 41.53 -2.13 20.70
N GLU A 28 42.19 -1.01 21.02
CA GLU A 28 43.64 -0.91 21.20
C GLU A 28 44.15 -1.41 22.57
N GLY A 29 43.26 -1.75 23.49
CA GLY A 29 43.61 -2.19 24.85
C GLY A 29 44.13 -1.07 25.77
N LYS A 30 43.94 0.21 25.41
CA LYS A 30 44.43 1.38 26.15
C LYS A 30 43.53 1.78 27.33
N ILE A 31 42.25 1.43 27.29
CA ILE A 31 41.31 1.63 28.40
C ILE A 31 40.75 0.29 28.88
N PRO A 32 40.35 0.13 30.15
CA PRO A 32 39.67 -1.06 30.63
C PRO A 32 38.26 -1.20 30.02
N ASN A 33 37.65 -2.39 30.15
CA ASN A 33 36.21 -2.54 29.90
C ASN A 33 35.45 -1.52 30.75
N THR A 34 34.56 -0.77 30.10
CA THR A 34 33.92 0.41 30.68
C THR A 34 32.40 0.30 30.57
N ILE A 35 31.72 0.60 31.67
CA ILE A 35 30.29 0.90 31.70
C ILE A 35 30.15 2.41 31.78
N ARG A 36 29.44 3.02 30.83
CA ARG A 36 29.22 4.47 30.81
C ARG A 36 27.75 4.79 30.97
N PHE A 37 27.45 5.73 31.86
CA PHE A 37 26.16 6.41 31.92
C PHE A 37 26.29 7.82 31.35
N LEU A 38 25.26 8.28 30.63
CA LEU A 38 25.25 9.61 30.00
C LEU A 38 23.84 10.21 29.92
N LYS A 39 23.78 11.52 29.68
CA LYS A 39 22.56 12.26 29.33
C LYS A 39 22.82 13.21 28.17
N PHE A 40 21.77 13.59 27.46
CA PHE A 40 21.84 14.54 26.35
C PHE A 40 21.28 15.90 26.73
N LYS A 41 21.98 16.96 26.34
CA LYS A 41 21.53 18.35 26.47
C LYS A 41 22.15 19.25 25.40
N PRO A 42 21.35 19.95 24.58
CA PRO A 42 19.89 19.92 24.53
C PRO A 42 19.36 18.56 24.01
N GLU A 43 18.03 18.39 24.03
CA GLU A 43 17.36 17.27 23.40
C GLU A 43 17.76 17.09 21.93
N CYS A 44 17.79 15.84 21.46
CA CYS A 44 18.23 15.54 20.10
C CYS A 44 17.51 14.35 19.46
N VAL A 45 17.53 14.34 18.13
CA VAL A 45 17.25 13.17 17.30
C VAL A 45 18.59 12.58 16.86
N LEU A 46 18.82 11.30 17.15
CA LEU A 46 19.98 10.56 16.69
C LEU A 46 19.57 9.59 15.60
N ILE A 47 20.08 9.79 14.39
CA ILE A 47 19.89 8.85 13.27
C ILE A 47 20.95 7.76 13.27
N GLY A 48 20.60 6.56 12.81
CA GLY A 48 21.52 5.43 12.70
C GLY A 48 22.62 5.65 11.67
N PHE A 49 23.72 4.91 11.83
CA PHE A 49 24.91 5.08 11.00
C PHE A 49 24.62 5.00 9.49
N HIS A 50 23.73 4.08 9.07
CA HIS A 50 23.36 3.85 7.66
C HIS A 50 22.11 4.62 7.17
N GLN A 51 21.53 5.52 7.98
CA GLN A 51 20.30 6.23 7.63
C GLN A 51 20.57 7.60 6.96
N ALA A 52 19.63 8.11 6.17
CA ALA A 52 19.69 9.49 5.66
C ALA A 52 18.82 10.41 6.51
N VAL A 53 19.32 11.60 6.88
CA VAL A 53 18.61 12.52 7.78
C VAL A 53 17.24 12.89 7.22
N GLU A 54 17.20 13.21 5.92
CA GLU A 54 16.01 13.73 5.23
C GLU A 54 14.88 12.70 5.13
N GLN A 55 15.18 11.42 5.36
CA GLN A 55 14.21 10.32 5.32
C GLN A 55 13.64 9.98 6.70
N GLU A 56 14.35 10.38 7.77
CA GLU A 56 14.04 9.91 9.13
C GLU A 56 13.59 11.04 10.05
N VAL A 57 13.97 12.29 9.75
CA VAL A 57 13.75 13.45 10.61
C VAL A 57 12.87 14.49 9.94
N ARG A 58 11.91 15.05 10.70
CA ARG A 58 11.13 16.23 10.27
C ARG A 58 11.94 17.50 10.57
N LEU A 59 12.86 17.85 9.67
CA LEU A 59 13.83 18.94 9.84
C LEU A 59 13.20 20.27 10.28
N GLU A 60 12.11 20.70 9.64
CA GLU A 60 11.41 21.94 9.98
C GLU A 60 10.87 21.97 11.42
N TYR A 61 10.38 20.82 11.91
CA TYR A 61 9.87 20.71 13.27
C TYR A 61 11.02 20.77 14.28
N VAL A 62 12.07 19.97 14.08
CA VAL A 62 13.20 19.90 15.02
C VAL A 62 13.95 21.23 15.10
N GLU A 63 14.11 21.94 13.97
CA GLU A 63 14.72 23.27 13.93
C GLU A 63 13.89 24.29 14.74
N ARG A 64 12.57 24.31 14.55
CA ARG A 64 11.66 25.22 15.27
C ARG A 64 11.65 24.97 16.79
N GLU A 65 11.68 23.70 17.21
CA GLU A 65 11.61 23.33 18.62
C GLU A 65 12.99 23.33 19.33
N GLY A 66 14.08 23.63 18.61
CA GLY A 66 15.44 23.64 19.16
C GLY A 66 16.02 22.23 19.42
N ILE A 67 15.48 21.21 18.77
CA ILE A 67 15.93 19.81 18.87
C ILE A 67 17.13 19.60 17.94
N GLN A 68 18.26 19.16 18.48
CA GLN A 68 19.46 18.92 17.67
C GLN A 68 19.34 17.64 16.83
N VAL A 69 20.05 17.58 15.70
CA VAL A 69 20.11 16.38 14.85
C VAL A 69 21.54 15.86 14.83
N GLY A 70 21.71 14.63 15.28
CA GLY A 70 23.00 13.93 15.33
C GLY A 70 22.96 12.59 14.61
N ARG A 71 24.14 12.04 14.34
CA ARG A 71 24.30 10.67 13.82
C ARG A 71 25.15 9.87 14.80
N ARG A 72 24.67 8.69 15.20
CA ARG A 72 25.41 7.77 16.07
C ARG A 72 26.30 6.83 15.28
N ILE A 73 27.32 6.27 15.92
CA ILE A 73 28.25 5.32 15.29
C ILE A 73 27.65 3.91 15.10
N THR A 74 26.53 3.63 15.77
CA THR A 74 25.80 2.35 15.69
C THR A 74 24.74 2.36 14.60
N GLY A 75 24.36 1.17 14.09
CA GLY A 75 23.21 0.99 13.21
C GLY A 75 21.85 1.23 13.88
N GLY A 76 20.76 0.74 13.28
CA GLY A 76 19.39 0.86 13.80
C GLY A 76 18.60 2.07 13.28
N GLY A 77 17.35 2.20 13.73
CA GLY A 77 16.44 3.29 13.35
C GLY A 77 16.64 4.61 14.12
N ALA A 78 16.06 5.70 13.67
CA ALA A 78 16.20 7.00 14.33
C ALA A 78 15.55 6.99 15.74
N ILE A 79 16.20 7.65 16.70
CA ILE A 79 15.71 7.75 18.08
C ILE A 79 15.62 9.21 18.50
N TYR A 80 14.66 9.52 19.36
CA TYR A 80 14.53 10.82 20.02
C TYR A 80 14.96 10.69 21.48
N PHE A 81 15.86 11.58 21.90
CA PHE A 81 16.46 11.60 23.22
C PHE A 81 16.19 12.96 23.87
N ASP A 82 15.33 12.97 24.88
CA ASP A 82 15.05 14.16 25.69
C ASP A 82 15.98 14.24 26.92
N GLU A 83 15.98 15.38 27.60
CA GLU A 83 16.86 15.63 28.74
C GLU A 83 16.53 14.78 30.00
N THR A 84 15.38 14.10 30.03
CA THR A 84 14.97 13.26 31.18
C THR A 84 15.58 11.87 31.10
N GLN A 85 15.83 11.37 29.88
CA GLN A 85 16.26 10.00 29.62
C GLN A 85 17.70 9.74 30.10
N ILE A 86 18.00 8.48 30.41
CA ILE A 86 19.34 8.03 30.81
C ILE A 86 19.88 7.08 29.74
N GLY A 87 21.07 7.39 29.22
CA GLY A 87 21.83 6.50 28.36
C GLY A 87 22.73 5.60 29.18
N TRP A 88 22.84 4.34 28.80
CA TRP A 88 23.80 3.40 29.36
C TRP A 88 24.55 2.68 28.23
N GLU A 89 25.82 2.40 28.46
CA GLU A 89 26.69 1.79 27.47
C GLU A 89 27.68 0.82 28.11
N ILE A 90 28.04 -0.20 27.34
CA ILE A 90 29.04 -1.20 27.68
C ILE A 90 30.05 -1.21 26.55
N ILE A 91 31.28 -0.78 26.86
CA ILE A 91 32.42 -0.78 25.95
C ILE A 91 33.41 -1.83 26.44
N ALA A 92 33.50 -2.95 25.73
CA ALA A 92 34.28 -4.09 26.20
C ALA A 92 34.80 -4.97 25.06
N ASP A 93 35.68 -5.92 25.38
CA ASP A 93 36.05 -7.00 24.46
C ASP A 93 35.05 -8.17 24.51
N ARG A 94 34.89 -8.91 23.40
CA ARG A 94 33.91 -10.02 23.30
C ARG A 94 34.13 -11.11 24.35
N GLU A 95 35.38 -11.47 24.61
CA GLU A 95 35.72 -12.54 25.54
C GLU A 95 35.33 -12.18 26.98
N SER A 96 35.38 -10.90 27.35
CA SER A 96 35.01 -10.43 28.69
C SER A 96 33.55 -10.61 29.07
N VAL A 97 32.67 -10.87 28.11
CA VAL A 97 31.25 -11.21 28.33
C VAL A 97 30.95 -12.69 28.04
N GLY A 98 32.00 -13.52 28.04
CA GLY A 98 31.93 -14.96 27.82
C GLY A 98 31.79 -15.35 26.36
N GLY A 99 32.29 -14.51 25.44
CA GLY A 99 32.23 -14.74 24.00
C GLY A 99 30.80 -14.85 23.45
N GLY A 100 30.72 -15.38 22.23
CA GLY A 100 29.47 -15.59 21.50
C GLY A 100 29.29 -14.65 20.31
N ASN A 101 28.22 -14.91 19.55
CA ASN A 101 27.83 -14.05 18.44
C ASN A 101 27.12 -12.78 18.93
N PHE A 102 26.85 -11.84 18.01
CA PHE A 102 26.20 -10.57 18.31
C PHE A 102 24.86 -10.71 19.06
N GLU A 103 24.05 -11.71 18.71
CA GLU A 103 22.72 -11.96 19.30
C GLU A 103 22.84 -12.47 20.75
N GLU A 104 23.78 -13.36 21.01
CA GLU A 104 24.05 -13.89 22.35
C GLU A 104 24.54 -12.80 23.32
N ILE A 105 25.48 -11.97 22.87
CA ILE A 105 26.00 -10.84 23.65
C ILE A 105 24.90 -9.82 23.94
N THR A 106 24.13 -9.46 22.92
CA THR A 106 22.95 -8.59 23.04
C THR A 106 21.99 -9.11 24.12
N ALA A 107 21.65 -10.39 24.07
CA ALA A 107 20.70 -10.99 25.00
C ALA A 107 21.24 -11.00 26.44
N LYS A 108 22.53 -11.31 26.66
CA LYS A 108 23.18 -11.26 27.98
C LYS A 108 23.11 -9.85 28.57
N ILE A 109 23.51 -8.83 27.81
CA ILE A 109 23.52 -7.45 28.28
C ILE A 109 22.10 -6.97 28.63
N CYS A 110 21.14 -7.21 27.74
CA CYS A 110 19.75 -6.80 27.97
C CYS A 110 19.12 -7.51 29.18
N ARG A 111 19.44 -8.79 29.42
CA ARG A 111 19.01 -9.51 30.63
C ARG A 111 19.60 -8.91 31.91
N GLY A 112 20.86 -8.47 31.87
CA GLY A 112 21.51 -7.79 32.99
C GLY A 112 20.84 -6.46 33.33
N ILE A 113 20.57 -5.62 32.33
CA ILE A 113 19.84 -4.36 32.53
C ILE A 113 18.42 -4.61 33.05
N ALA A 114 17.69 -5.58 32.46
CA ALA A 114 16.35 -5.96 32.90
C ALA A 114 16.33 -6.47 34.36
N ARG A 115 17.34 -7.24 34.76
CA ARG A 115 17.54 -7.68 36.14
C ARG A 115 17.78 -6.50 37.09
N GLY A 116 18.54 -5.50 36.65
CA GLY A 116 18.73 -4.26 37.42
C GLY A 116 17.42 -3.51 37.64
N LEU A 117 16.62 -3.34 36.59
CA LEU A 117 15.29 -2.72 36.68
C LEU A 117 14.35 -3.51 37.61
N ARG A 118 14.43 -4.85 37.64
CA ARG A 118 13.66 -5.69 38.59
C ARG A 118 13.97 -5.38 40.05
N LYS A 119 15.22 -5.05 40.38
CA LYS A 119 15.61 -4.64 41.74
C LYS A 119 15.01 -3.29 42.13
N LEU A 120 14.65 -2.44 41.16
CA LEU A 120 13.93 -1.18 41.39
C LEU A 120 12.41 -1.38 41.54
N GLY A 121 11.92 -2.61 41.41
CA GLY A 121 10.49 -2.93 41.44
C GLY A 121 9.82 -2.91 40.07
N ILE A 122 10.59 -2.76 38.98
CA ILE A 122 10.07 -2.77 37.60
C ILE A 122 10.26 -4.19 37.02
N PRO A 123 9.20 -4.96 36.71
CA PRO A 123 9.30 -6.34 36.22
C PRO A 123 9.75 -6.40 34.76
N ALA A 124 10.90 -5.80 34.47
CA ALA A 124 11.47 -5.71 33.15
C ALA A 124 12.01 -7.07 32.68
N GLN A 125 11.85 -7.33 31.39
CA GLN A 125 12.38 -8.50 30.70
C GLN A 125 13.01 -8.13 29.37
N PHE A 126 13.95 -8.96 28.93
CA PHE A 126 14.49 -8.83 27.57
C PHE A 126 13.42 -9.26 26.57
N ARG A 127 13.13 -8.37 25.62
CA ARG A 127 12.31 -8.65 24.45
C ARG A 127 13.24 -8.77 23.24
N PRO A 128 13.44 -9.98 22.70
CA PRO A 128 14.08 -10.13 21.40
C PRO A 128 13.37 -9.22 20.38
N ARG A 129 14.09 -8.43 19.59
CA ARG A 129 15.48 -8.62 19.15
C ARG A 129 16.54 -7.83 19.93
N ASN A 130 16.19 -6.64 20.44
CA ASN A 130 17.12 -5.66 21.03
C ASN A 130 16.37 -4.64 21.90
N ASP A 131 15.35 -5.07 22.64
CA ASP A 131 14.55 -4.19 23.49
C ASP A 131 14.40 -4.77 24.89
N ILE A 132 14.10 -3.89 25.85
CA ILE A 132 13.71 -4.25 27.20
C ILE A 132 12.29 -3.74 27.40
N GLU A 133 11.42 -4.60 27.94
CA GLU A 133 10.00 -4.32 28.08
C GLU A 133 9.47 -4.63 29.48
N VAL A 134 8.31 -4.07 29.78
CA VAL A 134 7.48 -4.31 30.96
C VAL A 134 6.06 -4.56 30.46
N ASP A 135 5.50 -5.73 30.75
CA ASP A 135 4.15 -6.10 30.30
C ASP A 135 3.92 -5.90 28.78
N GLY A 136 4.91 -6.24 27.96
CA GLY A 136 4.87 -6.08 26.50
C GLY A 136 5.13 -4.66 25.98
N ARG A 137 5.38 -3.69 26.87
CA ARG A 137 5.62 -2.27 26.56
C ARG A 137 7.10 -1.92 26.71
N LYS A 138 7.66 -1.26 25.72
CA LYS A 138 9.10 -0.95 25.66
C LYS A 138 9.48 0.12 26.68
N ILE A 139 10.45 -0.18 27.55
CA ILE A 139 11.03 0.76 28.52
C ILE A 139 12.47 1.16 28.18
N SER A 140 13.16 0.34 27.37
CA SER A 140 14.48 0.69 26.87
C SER A 140 14.72 0.13 25.47
N GLY A 141 15.21 0.99 24.56
CA GLY A 141 15.69 0.59 23.24
C GLY A 141 17.20 0.43 23.24
N THR A 142 17.71 -0.63 22.59
CA THR A 142 19.15 -0.93 22.59
C THR A 142 19.71 -1.11 21.19
N GLY A 143 21.03 -1.01 21.07
CA GLY A 143 21.76 -1.20 19.83
C GLY A 143 23.25 -1.30 20.09
N GLY A 144 24.03 -1.76 19.11
CA GLY A 144 25.47 -1.88 19.30
C GLY A 144 26.24 -1.90 18.00
N VAL A 145 27.54 -1.75 18.14
CA VAL A 145 28.54 -1.86 17.08
C VAL A 145 29.71 -2.69 17.59
N PHE A 146 30.29 -3.49 16.70
CA PHE A 146 31.47 -4.30 16.99
C PHE A 146 32.58 -3.87 16.04
N GLU A 147 33.79 -3.72 16.55
CA GLU A 147 34.99 -3.41 15.76
C GLU A 147 36.17 -4.23 16.28
N GLY A 148 36.62 -5.17 15.43
CA GLY A 148 37.63 -6.15 15.83
C GLY A 148 37.13 -7.01 17.00
N ASN A 149 37.90 -7.05 18.08
CA ASN A 149 37.53 -7.78 19.30
C ASN A 149 36.73 -6.92 20.30
N ALA A 150 36.61 -5.62 20.07
CA ALA A 150 35.87 -4.71 20.94
C ALA A 150 34.44 -4.47 20.44
N PHE A 151 33.58 -4.08 21.35
CA PHE A 151 32.21 -3.68 21.04
C PHE A 151 31.78 -2.52 21.92
N LEU A 152 30.84 -1.75 21.40
CA LEU A 152 30.04 -0.79 22.15
C LEU A 152 28.58 -1.23 22.02
N TYR A 153 27.97 -1.54 23.16
CA TYR A 153 26.55 -1.85 23.23
C TYR A 153 25.87 -0.84 24.13
N GLN A 154 24.80 -0.23 23.65
CA GLN A 154 24.14 0.90 24.29
C GLN A 154 22.64 0.70 24.39
N GLY A 155 22.03 1.41 25.33
CA GLY A 155 20.60 1.53 25.41
C GLY A 155 20.14 2.82 26.08
N THR A 156 18.86 3.09 25.92
CA THR A 156 18.20 4.29 26.43
C THR A 156 17.10 3.89 27.39
N LEU A 157 17.19 4.33 28.64
CA LEU A 157 16.15 4.14 29.64
C LEU A 157 15.17 5.31 29.63
N LEU A 158 13.90 5.01 29.35
CA LEU A 158 12.82 6.00 29.35
C LEU A 158 12.45 6.38 30.79
N MET A 159 12.66 7.64 31.17
CA MET A 159 12.45 8.13 32.54
C MET A 159 11.10 8.84 32.72
N ASP A 160 10.86 9.92 31.96
CA ASP A 160 9.61 10.69 31.93
C ASP A 160 9.32 11.15 30.48
N PHE A 161 9.03 10.16 29.64
CA PHE A 161 9.17 10.29 28.18
C PHE A 161 8.00 11.00 27.50
N ASN A 162 8.30 11.95 26.61
CA ASN A 162 7.29 12.63 25.79
C ASN A 162 7.13 11.95 24.41
N VAL A 163 6.13 11.07 24.32
CA VAL A 163 5.80 10.31 23.10
C VAL A 163 5.40 11.23 21.94
N GLU A 164 4.64 12.28 22.22
CA GLU A 164 4.17 13.20 21.18
C GLU A 164 5.32 13.95 20.51
N ARG A 165 6.28 14.47 21.29
CA ARG A 165 7.48 15.12 20.76
C ARG A 165 8.30 14.16 19.91
N MET A 166 8.54 12.93 20.38
CA MET A 166 9.21 11.90 19.57
C MET A 166 8.53 11.71 18.21
N LEU A 167 7.19 11.51 18.21
CA LEU A 167 6.46 11.24 16.99
C LEU A 167 6.51 12.43 16.00
N LYS A 168 6.50 13.66 16.53
CA LYS A 168 6.61 14.90 15.73
C LYS A 168 8.01 15.18 15.24
N SER A 169 9.06 14.69 15.92
CA SER A 169 10.45 14.83 15.48
C SER A 169 10.82 13.88 14.34
N LEU A 170 10.20 12.70 14.30
CA LEU A 170 10.52 11.63 13.35
C LEU A 170 9.56 11.60 12.15
N GLN A 171 10.04 11.11 11.00
CA GLN A 171 9.25 10.84 9.80
C GLN A 171 8.37 9.59 9.96
N ILE A 172 7.42 9.65 10.91
CA ILE A 172 6.50 8.55 11.24
C ILE A 172 5.15 8.75 10.53
N PRO A 173 4.40 7.66 10.18
CA PRO A 173 3.06 7.77 9.61
C PRO A 173 2.12 8.62 10.45
N VAL A 174 1.37 9.51 9.81
CA VAL A 174 0.59 10.54 10.50
C VAL A 174 -0.63 9.98 11.20
N GLU A 175 -1.11 8.79 10.84
CA GLU A 175 -2.17 8.14 11.62
C GLU A 175 -1.74 7.92 13.07
N LYS A 176 -0.43 7.81 13.32
CA LYS A 176 0.17 7.77 14.66
C LYS A 176 0.25 9.12 15.35
N LEU A 177 0.06 10.24 14.65
CA LEU A 177 0.01 11.60 15.19
C LEU A 177 -1.40 12.05 15.57
N THR A 178 -2.44 11.33 15.13
CA THR A 178 -3.80 11.52 15.65
C THR A 178 -3.83 11.30 17.17
N SER A 179 -4.81 11.87 17.88
CA SER A 179 -4.96 11.63 19.33
C SER A 179 -5.07 10.13 19.67
N LYS A 180 -5.75 9.35 18.83
CA LYS A 180 -5.82 7.88 18.93
C LYS A 180 -4.48 7.23 18.64
N GLY A 181 -3.74 7.74 17.66
CA GLY A 181 -2.42 7.27 17.26
C GLY A 181 -1.35 7.50 18.31
N ILE A 182 -1.33 8.70 18.90
CA ILE A 182 -0.44 9.07 20.01
C ILE A 182 -0.72 8.15 21.18
N LYS A 183 -2.00 7.99 21.56
CA LYS A 183 -2.39 7.07 22.64
C LYS A 183 -1.96 5.63 22.34
N ALA A 184 -2.17 5.15 21.10
CA ALA A 184 -1.74 3.82 20.70
C ALA A 184 -0.20 3.63 20.67
N ALA A 185 0.57 4.70 20.43
CA ALA A 185 2.02 4.67 20.52
C ALA A 185 2.48 4.71 21.99
N GLU A 186 1.81 5.50 22.81
CA GLU A 186 2.01 5.63 24.24
C GLU A 186 1.69 4.32 24.98
N ASP A 187 0.68 3.58 24.55
CA ASP A 187 0.32 2.24 25.06
C ASP A 187 1.40 1.18 24.73
N ARG A 188 2.32 1.44 23.80
CA ARG A 188 3.42 0.52 23.42
C ARG A 188 4.71 0.77 24.18
N VAL A 189 4.80 1.87 24.93
CA VAL A 189 5.99 2.26 25.70
C VAL A 189 5.66 2.37 27.17
N GLU A 190 6.67 2.18 28.00
CA GLU A 190 6.62 2.36 29.44
C GLU A 190 7.83 3.20 29.86
N TRP A 191 7.74 3.88 30.99
CA TRP A 191 8.85 4.65 31.54
C TRP A 191 8.85 4.60 33.07
N VAL A 192 10.01 4.87 33.66
CA VAL A 192 10.25 4.67 35.09
C VAL A 192 9.23 5.42 35.95
N LYS A 193 8.97 6.70 35.67
CA LYS A 193 8.01 7.50 36.45
C LYS A 193 6.58 6.96 36.40
N ARG A 194 6.12 6.55 35.22
CA ARG A 194 4.77 6.02 35.02
C ARG A 194 4.59 4.71 35.76
N TYR A 195 5.58 3.82 35.68
CA TYR A 195 5.50 2.52 36.33
C TYR A 195 5.62 2.61 37.86
N LEU A 196 6.58 3.38 38.38
CA LEU A 196 6.82 3.48 39.84
C LEU A 196 5.95 4.53 40.54
N GLY A 197 5.33 5.45 39.80
CA GLY A 197 4.61 6.62 40.33
C GLY A 197 5.51 7.77 40.80
N TYR A 198 6.83 7.62 40.72
CA TYR A 198 7.83 8.64 41.06
C TYR A 198 9.11 8.44 40.23
N LEU A 199 9.96 9.46 40.16
CA LEU A 199 11.29 9.36 39.54
C LEU A 199 12.35 9.07 40.62
N PRO A 200 13.03 7.90 40.59
CA PRO A 200 14.21 7.65 41.40
C PRO A 200 15.37 8.58 41.02
N SER A 201 16.32 8.78 41.94
CA SER A 201 17.57 9.50 41.62
C SER A 201 18.44 8.70 40.65
N ASP A 202 19.24 9.41 39.84
CA ASP A 202 20.20 8.80 38.90
C ASP A 202 21.09 7.76 39.60
N GLU A 203 21.61 8.06 40.79
CA GLU A 203 22.45 7.16 41.59
C GLU A 203 21.75 5.82 41.89
N LYS A 204 20.47 5.87 42.25
CA LYS A 204 19.67 4.67 42.53
C LYS A 204 19.45 3.86 41.27
N ILE A 205 19.20 4.52 40.12
CA ILE A 205 19.11 3.85 38.83
C ILE A 205 20.43 3.17 38.47
N PHE A 206 21.55 3.92 38.51
CA PHE A 206 22.87 3.42 38.16
C PHE A 206 23.26 2.22 39.02
N SER A 207 23.07 2.32 40.34
CA SER A 207 23.36 1.23 41.28
C SER A 207 22.58 -0.04 40.93
N ALA A 208 21.28 0.07 40.65
CA ALA A 208 20.47 -1.09 40.31
C ALA A 208 20.87 -1.72 38.97
N LEU A 209 21.14 -0.92 37.94
CA LEU A 209 21.61 -1.41 36.64
C LEU A 209 22.97 -2.11 36.75
N LEU A 210 23.90 -1.54 37.53
CA LEU A 210 25.21 -2.12 37.79
C LEU A 210 25.11 -3.45 38.54
N GLU A 211 24.22 -3.57 39.54
CA GLU A 211 23.96 -4.85 40.22
C GLU A 211 23.41 -5.91 39.27
N GLY A 212 22.49 -5.53 38.39
CA GLY A 212 21.94 -6.43 37.37
C GLY A 212 23.00 -6.93 36.40
N LEU A 213 23.87 -6.04 35.92
CA LEU A 213 25.01 -6.40 35.07
C LEU A 213 26.05 -7.26 35.80
N LYS A 214 26.35 -6.95 37.06
CA LYS A 214 27.26 -7.74 37.90
C LYS A 214 26.78 -9.18 38.05
N GLU A 215 25.50 -9.39 38.36
CA GLU A 215 24.92 -10.73 38.50
C GLU A 215 24.89 -11.50 37.17
N GLU A 216 24.52 -10.85 36.07
CA GLU A 216 24.35 -11.53 34.78
C GLU A 216 25.67 -11.80 34.05
N LEU A 217 26.64 -10.87 34.15
CA LEU A 217 27.92 -10.96 33.46
C LEU A 217 29.06 -11.47 34.36
N GLY A 218 28.84 -11.60 35.67
CA GLY A 218 29.87 -12.03 36.63
C GLY A 218 31.02 -11.02 36.76
N ILE A 219 30.72 -9.73 36.62
CA ILE A 219 31.74 -8.67 36.58
C ILE A 219 31.92 -7.98 37.94
N GLU A 220 33.14 -7.56 38.21
CA GLU A 220 33.46 -6.61 39.29
C GLU A 220 33.84 -5.26 38.69
N TYR A 221 33.41 -4.17 39.33
CA TYR A 221 33.54 -2.81 38.79
C TYR A 221 33.98 -1.78 39.85
N ASN A 222 34.60 -0.69 39.39
CA ASN A 222 34.93 0.48 40.20
C ASN A 222 34.56 1.76 39.46
N TRP A 223 34.09 2.76 40.19
CA TRP A 223 33.86 4.10 39.66
C TRP A 223 35.17 4.81 39.33
N GLY A 224 35.16 5.59 38.25
CA GLY A 224 36.30 6.39 37.82
C GLY A 224 35.87 7.56 36.93
N HIS A 225 36.84 8.16 36.25
CA HIS A 225 36.65 9.30 35.36
C HIS A 225 37.14 8.98 33.95
N LEU A 226 36.90 9.92 33.03
CA LEU A 226 37.55 9.90 31.73
C LEU A 226 39.07 9.95 31.91
N THR A 227 39.81 9.22 31.08
CA THR A 227 41.26 9.31 31.06
C THR A 227 41.69 10.61 30.39
N PRO A 228 42.91 11.12 30.68
CA PRO A 228 43.44 12.30 29.98
C PRO A 228 43.51 12.12 28.45
N GLU A 229 43.74 10.90 27.97
CA GLU A 229 43.73 10.60 26.52
C GLU A 229 42.31 10.71 25.94
N GLU A 230 41.29 10.20 26.65
CA GLU A 230 39.88 10.34 26.24
C GLU A 230 39.45 11.81 26.17
N GLU A 231 39.80 12.62 27.18
CA GLU A 231 39.50 14.06 27.20
C GLU A 231 40.21 14.82 26.08
N SER A 232 41.51 14.53 25.87
CA SER A 232 42.29 15.16 24.80
C SER A 232 41.75 14.82 23.41
N LEU A 233 41.34 13.56 23.18
CA LEU A 233 40.76 13.13 21.91
C LEU A 233 39.36 13.72 21.71
N LEU A 234 38.58 13.87 22.78
CA LEU A 234 37.26 14.50 22.71
C LEU A 234 37.38 15.94 22.21
N GLU A 235 38.26 16.74 22.84
CA GLU A 235 38.47 18.13 22.43
C GLU A 235 38.95 18.25 20.98
N LYS A 236 39.78 17.30 20.53
CA LYS A 236 40.28 17.28 19.15
C LYS A 236 39.20 16.91 18.12
N ASN A 237 38.28 16.00 18.46
CA ASN A 237 37.41 15.36 17.48
C ASN A 237 35.94 15.83 17.55
N LYS A 238 35.49 16.48 18.62
CA LYS A 238 34.06 16.82 18.83
C LYS A 238 33.43 17.63 17.69
N GLU A 239 34.18 18.55 17.07
CA GLU A 239 33.68 19.37 15.97
C GLU A 239 33.40 18.56 14.70
N TYR A 240 34.14 17.46 14.46
CA TYR A 240 33.83 16.58 13.34
C TYR A 240 32.47 15.92 13.50
N TYR A 241 32.12 15.44 14.70
CA TYR A 241 30.82 14.83 14.98
C TYR A 241 29.65 15.82 14.97
N ARG A 242 29.95 17.12 15.07
CA ARG A 242 28.99 18.21 14.90
C ARG A 242 28.81 18.60 13.42
N SER A 243 29.81 18.35 12.59
CA SER A 243 29.85 18.80 11.20
C SER A 243 28.79 18.15 10.31
N GLU A 244 28.45 18.83 9.22
CA GLU A 244 27.60 18.26 8.17
C GLU A 244 28.23 17.02 7.52
N ASP A 245 29.57 16.98 7.44
CA ASP A 245 30.33 15.86 6.88
C ASP A 245 30.14 14.56 7.67
N TRP A 246 29.72 14.63 8.93
CA TRP A 246 29.34 13.46 9.72
C TRP A 246 27.83 13.25 9.73
N VAL A 247 27.06 14.28 10.08
CA VAL A 247 25.61 14.17 10.28
C VAL A 247 24.90 13.84 8.96
N PHE A 248 25.29 14.48 7.86
CA PHE A 248 24.68 14.35 6.53
C PHE A 248 25.56 13.58 5.54
N HIS A 249 26.52 12.78 6.01
CA HIS A 249 27.43 12.03 5.14
C HIS A 249 26.69 11.01 4.25
N ILE A 250 25.57 10.48 4.76
CA ILE A 250 24.61 9.73 3.96
C ILE A 250 23.47 10.67 3.59
N ARG A 251 23.42 11.02 2.31
CA ARG A 251 22.36 11.84 1.73
C ARG A 251 21.37 10.96 0.99
N ARG A 252 20.10 11.39 0.98
CA ARG A 252 19.13 10.86 0.02
C ARG A 252 19.69 11.07 -1.40
N ALA A 253 19.76 10.01 -2.19
CA ALA A 253 20.14 10.13 -3.59
C ALA A 253 19.11 11.01 -4.32
N PRO A 254 19.55 12.06 -5.05
CA PRO A 254 18.63 13.01 -5.68
C PRO A 254 17.80 12.31 -6.76
N HIS A 255 16.48 12.55 -6.77
CA HIS A 255 15.54 12.01 -7.75
C HIS A 255 15.93 12.30 -9.22
N GLN A 256 16.81 13.27 -9.46
CA GLN A 256 17.21 13.74 -10.79
C GLN A 256 18.35 12.93 -11.44
N MET A 257 19.07 12.08 -10.71
CA MET A 257 20.07 11.19 -11.32
C MET A 257 19.39 9.95 -11.90
N GLN A 258 19.90 9.43 -13.03
CA GLN A 258 19.43 8.21 -13.73
C GLN A 258 19.65 6.91 -12.90
N SER A 259 19.23 6.92 -11.64
CA SER A 259 19.34 5.83 -10.69
C SER A 259 17.95 5.24 -10.44
N LEU A 260 17.88 3.93 -10.27
CA LEU A 260 16.66 3.20 -9.89
C LEU A 260 16.62 3.05 -8.37
N TYR A 261 15.46 3.29 -7.77
CA TYR A 261 15.27 3.26 -6.31
C TYR A 261 14.44 2.07 -5.87
N GLY A 262 14.73 1.53 -4.69
CA GLY A 262 14.02 0.39 -4.12
C GLY A 262 14.00 0.43 -2.60
N ILE A 263 12.91 -0.08 -2.01
CA ILE A 263 12.80 -0.33 -0.58
C ILE A 263 12.51 -1.80 -0.36
N TYR A 264 13.26 -2.41 0.54
CA TYR A 264 13.09 -3.79 0.97
C TYR A 264 13.08 -3.84 2.49
N ARG A 265 12.07 -4.44 3.12
CA ARG A 265 12.06 -4.66 4.58
C ARG A 265 12.07 -6.14 4.88
N CYS A 266 12.88 -6.50 5.87
CA CYS A 266 12.96 -7.84 6.44
C CYS A 266 12.98 -7.74 7.98
N PRO A 267 12.93 -8.86 8.71
CA PRO A 267 13.05 -8.85 10.18
C PRO A 267 14.34 -8.19 10.70
N GLY A 268 15.37 -8.12 9.85
CA GLY A 268 16.66 -7.50 10.09
C GLY A 268 16.67 -5.96 10.01
N GLY A 269 15.71 -5.37 9.31
CA GLY A 269 15.57 -3.92 9.09
C GLY A 269 15.01 -3.55 7.72
N THR A 270 14.96 -2.26 7.43
CA THR A 270 14.62 -1.64 6.17
C THR A 270 15.88 -1.28 5.40
N PHE A 271 15.95 -1.73 4.16
CA PHE A 271 16.93 -1.36 3.14
C PHE A 271 16.31 -0.36 2.18
N ARG A 272 17.06 0.69 1.86
CA ARG A 272 16.79 1.70 0.84
C ARG A 272 17.95 1.66 -0.14
N VAL A 273 17.70 1.14 -1.32
CA VAL A 273 18.76 0.88 -2.31
C VAL A 273 18.55 1.78 -3.52
N SER A 274 19.63 2.43 -3.95
CA SER A 274 19.70 3.14 -5.22
C SER A 274 20.75 2.48 -6.11
N VAL A 275 20.40 2.15 -7.34
CA VAL A 275 21.33 1.56 -8.31
C VAL A 275 21.45 2.45 -9.54
N ARG A 276 22.66 2.61 -10.05
CA ARG A 276 22.91 3.18 -11.37
C ARG A 276 23.26 2.06 -12.32
N VAL A 277 22.49 1.93 -13.39
CA VAL A 277 22.66 0.87 -14.38
C VAL A 277 23.00 1.45 -15.75
N ASP A 278 23.99 0.85 -16.39
CA ASP A 278 24.28 1.00 -17.80
C ASP A 278 23.48 -0.04 -18.57
N LEU A 279 22.39 0.41 -19.19
CA LEU A 279 21.44 -0.49 -19.85
C LEU A 279 21.93 -0.93 -21.22
N GLU A 280 22.78 -0.14 -21.88
CA GLU A 280 23.37 -0.51 -23.18
C GLU A 280 24.38 -1.63 -23.00
N ARG A 281 25.16 -1.57 -21.91
CA ARG A 281 26.17 -2.57 -21.59
C ARG A 281 25.66 -3.68 -20.66
N ASN A 282 24.43 -3.56 -20.15
CA ASN A 282 23.83 -4.44 -19.15
C ASN A 282 24.69 -4.61 -17.88
N ILE A 283 25.21 -3.49 -17.36
CA ILE A 283 26.16 -3.44 -16.22
C ILE A 283 25.60 -2.57 -15.08
N LEU A 284 25.76 -3.04 -13.85
CA LEU A 284 25.61 -2.24 -12.63
C LEU A 284 26.80 -1.29 -12.49
N GLN A 285 26.61 0.01 -12.72
CA GLN A 285 27.67 1.01 -12.58
C GLN A 285 27.98 1.33 -11.11
N GLN A 286 26.93 1.41 -10.29
CA GLN A 286 27.04 1.75 -8.87
C GLN A 286 25.79 1.26 -8.13
N VAL A 287 25.95 0.90 -6.87
CA VAL A 287 24.85 0.69 -5.91
C VAL A 287 25.17 1.49 -4.66
N ASN A 288 24.14 2.10 -4.05
CA ASN A 288 24.20 2.67 -2.71
C ASN A 288 23.09 2.03 -1.87
N ILE A 289 23.43 1.57 -0.67
CA ILE A 289 22.57 0.81 0.23
C ILE A 289 22.54 1.52 1.58
N ASN A 290 21.35 2.00 1.94
CA ASN A 290 21.11 2.71 3.19
C ASN A 290 20.00 2.00 3.98
N GLY A 291 19.85 2.25 5.27
CA GLY A 291 18.81 1.58 6.06
C GLY A 291 18.97 1.64 7.56
N ASP A 292 18.05 0.98 8.26
CA ASP A 292 18.00 0.88 9.74
C ASP A 292 18.53 -0.47 10.27
N PHE A 293 19.31 -1.19 9.47
CA PHE A 293 19.85 -2.51 9.82
C PHE A 293 21.13 -2.43 10.67
N PHE A 294 21.49 -3.56 11.28
CA PHE A 294 22.73 -3.73 12.07
C PHE A 294 23.64 -4.76 11.42
N VAL A 295 24.86 -4.34 11.08
CA VAL A 295 25.86 -5.18 10.42
C VAL A 295 27.25 -4.97 11.02
N ASN A 296 28.05 -6.03 11.01
CA ASN A 296 29.45 -6.05 11.39
C ASN A 296 30.25 -6.83 10.33
N PRO A 297 31.39 -6.32 9.83
CA PRO A 297 32.01 -5.02 10.12
C PRO A 297 31.19 -3.83 9.61
N ARG A 298 31.34 -2.64 10.21
CA ARG A 298 30.62 -1.41 9.79
C ARG A 298 30.82 -1.08 8.30
N ARG A 299 32.02 -1.35 7.78
CA ARG A 299 32.39 -1.11 6.37
C ARG A 299 31.83 -2.15 5.39
N LEU A 300 31.16 -3.20 5.87
CA LEU A 300 30.65 -4.30 5.05
C LEU A 300 29.80 -3.81 3.88
N VAL A 301 28.93 -2.82 4.12
CA VAL A 301 28.06 -2.25 3.09
C VAL A 301 28.87 -1.49 2.05
N TYR A 302 29.80 -0.61 2.46
CA TYR A 302 30.66 0.12 1.53
C TYR A 302 31.56 -0.82 0.71
N ASP A 303 32.06 -1.89 1.34
CA ASP A 303 32.87 -2.90 0.67
C ASP A 303 32.02 -3.68 -0.35
N LEU A 304 30.76 -3.98 -0.04
CA LEU A 304 29.81 -4.62 -0.96
C LEU A 304 29.49 -3.69 -2.14
N GLU A 305 29.21 -2.42 -1.88
CA GLU A 305 28.96 -1.41 -2.92
C GLU A 305 30.16 -1.28 -3.88
N ALA A 306 31.37 -1.25 -3.33
CA ALA A 306 32.61 -1.20 -4.11
C ALA A 306 32.83 -2.49 -4.90
N TYR A 307 32.57 -3.66 -4.31
CA TYR A 307 32.73 -4.96 -4.95
C TYR A 307 31.78 -5.17 -6.13
N LEU A 308 30.55 -4.64 -6.02
CA LEU A 308 29.53 -4.76 -7.06
C LEU A 308 29.70 -3.75 -8.22
N LYS A 309 30.61 -2.79 -8.09
CA LYS A 309 30.84 -1.77 -9.11
C LYS A 309 31.27 -2.41 -10.44
N HIS A 310 30.61 -2.01 -11.52
CA HIS A 310 30.83 -2.52 -12.88
C HIS A 310 30.51 -4.03 -13.08
N THR A 311 29.64 -4.59 -12.25
CA THR A 311 29.20 -5.99 -12.37
C THR A 311 28.12 -6.16 -13.44
N PRO A 312 28.19 -7.17 -14.34
CA PRO A 312 27.08 -7.49 -15.25
C PRO A 312 25.78 -7.79 -14.48
N LEU A 313 24.63 -7.27 -14.92
CA LEU A 313 23.38 -7.34 -14.14
C LEU A 313 22.94 -8.78 -13.82
N GLN A 314 23.20 -9.73 -14.71
CA GLN A 314 22.91 -11.15 -14.52
C GLN A 314 23.76 -11.81 -13.42
N ASP A 315 24.95 -11.28 -13.15
CA ASP A 315 25.91 -11.85 -12.21
C ASP A 315 25.79 -11.22 -10.81
N VAL A 316 25.00 -10.14 -10.66
CA VAL A 316 24.86 -9.40 -9.39
C VAL A 316 24.47 -10.33 -8.24
N LYS A 317 23.49 -11.22 -8.45
CA LYS A 317 23.09 -12.19 -7.42
C LYS A 317 24.27 -13.04 -6.96
N THR A 318 24.92 -13.71 -7.90
CA THR A 318 26.05 -14.60 -7.65
C THR A 318 27.21 -13.85 -7.00
N LYS A 319 27.46 -12.60 -7.41
CA LYS A 319 28.52 -11.75 -6.85
C LYS A 319 28.23 -11.33 -5.42
N VAL A 320 26.98 -11.05 -5.06
CA VAL A 320 26.60 -10.80 -3.66
C VAL A 320 26.84 -12.06 -2.83
N GLU A 321 26.37 -13.21 -3.28
CA GLU A 321 26.58 -14.49 -2.60
C GLU A 321 28.09 -14.81 -2.44
N GLU A 322 28.87 -14.61 -3.49
CA GLU A 322 30.34 -14.76 -3.49
C GLU A 322 30.99 -13.82 -2.46
N PHE A 323 30.60 -12.54 -2.45
CA PHE A 323 31.15 -11.54 -1.53
C PHE A 323 31.01 -11.96 -0.06
N PHE A 324 29.83 -12.43 0.32
CA PHE A 324 29.52 -12.86 1.68
C PHE A 324 30.15 -14.22 2.04
N SER A 325 30.29 -15.15 1.08
CA SER A 325 30.98 -16.43 1.32
C SER A 325 32.49 -16.27 1.59
N GLN A 326 33.11 -15.21 1.06
CA GLN A 326 34.54 -14.94 1.21
C GLN A 326 34.88 -14.10 2.45
N ARG A 327 33.88 -13.65 3.21
CA ARG A 327 34.06 -12.70 4.32
C ARG A 327 33.32 -13.14 5.56
N GLN A 328 33.96 -12.94 6.71
CA GLN A 328 33.28 -13.04 7.99
C GLN A 328 32.41 -11.80 8.20
N TRP A 329 31.14 -12.01 8.52
CA TRP A 329 30.20 -10.95 8.83
C TRP A 329 29.17 -11.44 9.83
N GLU A 330 28.58 -10.49 10.56
CA GLU A 330 27.45 -10.75 11.44
C GLU A 330 26.38 -9.69 11.17
N GLY A 331 25.12 -10.11 11.16
CA GLY A 331 23.97 -9.22 11.11
C GLY A 331 22.92 -9.73 12.07
N LEU A 332 22.31 -8.83 12.83
CA LEU A 332 21.22 -9.19 13.74
C LEU A 332 20.01 -9.57 12.85
N ASN A 333 19.42 -10.77 12.94
CA ASN A 333 18.37 -11.24 11.98
C ASN A 333 18.65 -10.94 10.49
N LEU A 334 19.94 -10.89 10.15
CA LEU A 334 20.62 -10.81 8.86
C LEU A 334 20.59 -12.09 8.01
N THR A 335 20.02 -12.12 6.80
CA THR A 335 20.41 -13.16 5.82
C THR A 335 21.07 -12.55 4.58
N VAL A 336 21.92 -13.34 3.91
CA VAL A 336 22.52 -12.95 2.62
C VAL A 336 21.43 -12.67 1.57
N ASN A 337 20.34 -13.44 1.61
CA ASN A 337 19.22 -13.28 0.70
C ASN A 337 18.52 -11.91 0.85
N ASP A 338 18.51 -11.32 2.05
CA ASP A 338 17.96 -9.98 2.26
C ASP A 338 18.74 -8.92 1.45
N PHE A 339 20.07 -9.00 1.42
CA PHE A 339 20.91 -8.11 0.60
C PHE A 339 20.70 -8.34 -0.89
N VAL A 340 20.60 -9.61 -1.30
CA VAL A 340 20.31 -9.98 -2.69
C VAL A 340 18.99 -9.37 -3.15
N GLU A 341 17.90 -9.59 -2.40
CA GLU A 341 16.59 -9.06 -2.77
C GLU A 341 16.56 -7.53 -2.71
N ALA A 342 17.18 -6.90 -1.71
CA ALA A 342 17.27 -5.45 -1.61
C ALA A 342 17.95 -4.81 -2.83
N ILE A 343 19.01 -5.43 -3.37
CA ILE A 343 19.77 -4.94 -4.53
C ILE A 343 19.09 -5.29 -5.85
N LEU A 344 18.56 -6.51 -5.97
CA LEU A 344 17.88 -6.94 -7.19
C LEU A 344 16.55 -6.21 -7.39
N PHE A 345 15.86 -5.84 -6.32
CA PHE A 345 14.57 -5.16 -6.40
C PHE A 345 14.59 -3.91 -7.30
N PRO A 346 15.47 -2.91 -7.10
CA PRO A 346 15.54 -1.77 -8.02
C PRO A 346 16.12 -2.15 -9.39
N ILE A 347 16.96 -3.17 -9.50
CA ILE A 347 17.48 -3.65 -10.81
C ILE A 347 16.35 -4.25 -11.66
N ARG A 348 15.42 -5.01 -11.07
CA ARG A 348 14.26 -5.60 -11.77
C ARG A 348 13.39 -4.53 -12.45
N LYS A 349 13.40 -3.28 -11.96
CA LYS A 349 12.71 -2.16 -12.64
C LYS A 349 13.25 -1.90 -14.04
N ALA A 350 14.51 -2.25 -14.33
CA ALA A 350 15.10 -2.14 -15.67
C ALA A 350 14.37 -3.01 -16.71
N GLU A 351 13.68 -4.08 -16.30
CA GLU A 351 12.79 -4.86 -17.19
C GLU A 351 11.71 -3.97 -17.83
N GLY A 352 11.32 -2.85 -17.20
CA GLY A 352 10.37 -1.89 -17.74
C GLY A 352 10.76 -1.31 -19.10
N LEU A 353 12.04 -1.29 -19.46
CA LEU A 353 12.51 -0.84 -20.77
C LEU A 353 12.03 -1.77 -21.89
N GLN A 354 11.97 -3.07 -21.62
CA GLN A 354 11.44 -4.06 -22.57
C GLN A 354 9.95 -3.81 -22.85
N LEU A 355 9.28 -3.10 -21.95
CA LEU A 355 7.88 -2.68 -22.07
C LEU A 355 7.74 -1.31 -22.75
N GLY A 356 8.85 -0.69 -23.20
CA GLY A 356 8.88 0.63 -23.82
C GLY A 356 8.73 1.79 -22.83
N ILE A 357 8.90 1.56 -21.53
CA ILE A 357 8.95 2.64 -20.53
C ILE A 357 10.27 3.39 -20.70
N ASP A 358 10.22 4.72 -20.68
CA ASP A 358 11.43 5.55 -20.77
C ASP A 358 12.32 5.30 -19.55
N LYS A 359 13.64 5.28 -19.74
CA LYS A 359 14.65 5.20 -18.67
C LYS A 359 14.37 6.18 -17.53
N LYS A 360 13.91 7.40 -17.84
CA LYS A 360 13.60 8.43 -16.82
C LYS A 360 12.36 8.11 -15.98
N LYS A 361 11.47 7.25 -16.50
CA LYS A 361 10.17 6.89 -15.95
C LYS A 361 10.17 5.52 -15.25
N LEU A 362 11.29 4.80 -15.22
CA LEU A 362 11.37 3.47 -14.59
C LEU A 362 11.11 3.50 -13.07
N ASN A 363 11.39 4.61 -12.39
CA ASN A 363 11.07 4.78 -10.98
C ASN A 363 9.57 4.92 -10.70
N ASN A 364 8.75 5.15 -11.74
CA ASN A 364 7.30 5.11 -11.62
C ASN A 364 6.80 3.68 -11.35
N ILE A 365 7.63 2.65 -11.55
CA ILE A 365 7.37 1.33 -11.00
C ILE A 365 7.84 1.36 -9.56
N ILE A 366 6.93 1.31 -8.61
CA ILE A 366 7.25 1.30 -7.17
C ILE A 366 7.81 -0.06 -6.78
N ALA A 367 7.07 -1.13 -7.10
CA ALA A 367 7.38 -2.48 -6.68
C ALA A 367 6.82 -3.55 -7.63
N SER A 368 7.52 -4.69 -7.72
CA SER A 368 6.95 -5.97 -8.17
C SER A 368 6.95 -6.94 -6.99
N ILE A 369 5.78 -7.47 -6.65
CA ILE A 369 5.52 -8.28 -5.46
C ILE A 369 5.28 -9.73 -5.91
N GLY A 370 5.96 -10.68 -5.26
CA GLY A 370 5.84 -12.11 -5.53
C GLY A 370 6.70 -12.61 -6.70
N ASP A 371 6.39 -12.19 -7.92
CA ASP A 371 7.10 -12.61 -9.15
C ASP A 371 7.80 -11.41 -9.85
N GLY A 372 8.46 -11.68 -10.99
CA GLY A 372 9.08 -10.67 -11.85
C GLY A 372 8.07 -9.67 -12.43
N LEU A 373 8.56 -8.49 -12.82
CA LEU A 373 7.71 -7.38 -13.28
C LEU A 373 6.88 -7.80 -14.50
N ILE A 374 7.53 -8.36 -15.52
CA ILE A 374 6.87 -8.75 -16.78
C ILE A 374 5.85 -9.86 -16.54
N GLU A 375 6.19 -10.84 -15.72
CA GLU A 375 5.32 -11.98 -15.40
C GLU A 375 4.05 -11.52 -14.68
N ASN A 376 4.21 -10.66 -13.67
CA ASN A 376 3.09 -10.10 -12.95
C ASN A 376 2.17 -9.27 -13.86
N LEU A 377 2.74 -8.42 -14.72
CA LEU A 377 1.94 -7.63 -15.66
C LEU A 377 1.14 -8.51 -16.63
N ARG A 378 1.73 -9.61 -17.13
CA ARG A 378 1.04 -10.56 -18.01
C ARG A 378 -0.13 -11.26 -17.30
N LYS A 379 0.10 -11.72 -16.06
CA LYS A 379 -0.88 -12.46 -15.25
C LYS A 379 -1.93 -11.57 -14.58
N ALA A 380 -1.73 -10.25 -14.57
CA ALA A 380 -2.62 -9.32 -13.89
C ALA A 380 -4.10 -9.48 -14.31
N LYS A 381 -4.97 -9.71 -13.34
CA LYS A 381 -6.43 -9.80 -13.49
C LYS A 381 -7.17 -8.67 -12.80
N VAL A 382 -6.54 -8.00 -11.83
CA VAL A 382 -7.18 -6.97 -11.01
C VAL A 382 -6.42 -5.66 -11.17
N MET A 383 -7.12 -4.53 -11.24
CA MET A 383 -6.51 -3.20 -11.26
C MET A 383 -6.98 -2.41 -10.04
N LEU A 384 -6.07 -1.97 -9.20
CA LEU A 384 -6.38 -1.19 -8.00
C LEU A 384 -6.05 0.28 -8.25
N LEU A 385 -7.03 1.15 -8.03
CA LEU A 385 -6.95 2.58 -8.35
C LEU A 385 -7.26 3.39 -7.09
N PRO A 386 -6.48 4.42 -6.73
CA PRO A 386 -6.68 5.14 -5.49
C PRO A 386 -7.79 6.19 -5.67
N TYR A 387 -8.64 6.35 -4.65
CA TYR A 387 -9.72 7.34 -4.68
C TYR A 387 -9.23 8.78 -4.87
N CYS A 388 -8.02 9.09 -4.37
CA CYS A 388 -7.42 10.42 -4.48
C CYS A 388 -7.07 10.82 -5.92
N ALA A 389 -7.07 9.87 -6.86
CA ALA A 389 -6.88 10.14 -8.29
C ALA A 389 -8.20 10.45 -9.05
N LYS A 390 -9.36 10.36 -8.39
CA LYS A 390 -10.64 10.85 -8.94
C LYS A 390 -10.81 12.31 -8.57
N PRO A 391 -11.34 13.21 -9.41
CA PRO A 391 -11.47 14.62 -9.08
C PRO A 391 -12.54 14.88 -7.99
N ARG A 392 -12.49 16.05 -7.34
CA ARG A 392 -13.44 16.40 -6.24
C ARG A 392 -14.90 16.39 -6.66
N TRP A 393 -15.17 16.77 -7.91
CA TRP A 393 -16.54 16.79 -8.46
C TRP A 393 -17.05 15.40 -8.83
N CYS A 394 -16.21 14.36 -8.74
CA CYS A 394 -16.60 13.01 -9.12
C CYS A 394 -17.51 12.40 -8.06
N ASP A 395 -18.77 12.15 -8.42
CA ASP A 395 -19.74 11.44 -7.57
C ASP A 395 -19.25 10.04 -7.13
N TYR A 396 -18.32 9.46 -7.88
CA TYR A 396 -17.71 8.16 -7.60
C TYR A 396 -16.44 8.26 -6.75
N ARG A 397 -16.01 9.45 -6.29
CA ARG A 397 -14.74 9.59 -5.55
C ARG A 397 -14.68 8.66 -4.34
N HIS A 398 -15.76 8.54 -3.58
CA HIS A 398 -15.82 7.71 -2.37
C HIS A 398 -16.46 6.34 -2.59
N LEU A 399 -16.60 5.92 -3.85
CA LEU A 399 -17.10 4.60 -4.24
C LEU A 399 -15.97 3.78 -4.83
N ASP A 400 -16.09 2.46 -4.68
CA ASP A 400 -15.15 1.45 -5.20
C ASP A 400 -15.28 1.19 -6.71
N ASP A 401 -16.19 1.90 -7.38
CA ASP A 401 -16.48 1.79 -8.82
C ASP A 401 -16.28 3.13 -9.57
N CYS A 402 -16.33 3.14 -10.89
CA CYS A 402 -16.26 4.34 -11.74
C CYS A 402 -17.30 4.33 -12.85
N GLY A 403 -18.03 5.43 -13.02
CA GLY A 403 -19.00 5.61 -14.11
C GLY A 403 -18.40 5.85 -15.51
N GLU A 404 -17.07 5.79 -15.67
CA GLU A 404 -16.37 5.95 -16.97
C GLU A 404 -16.71 7.23 -17.76
N CYS A 405 -17.06 8.33 -17.06
CA CYS A 405 -17.53 9.58 -17.67
C CYS A 405 -16.51 10.29 -18.59
N GLY A 406 -15.26 9.83 -18.60
CA GLY A 406 -14.17 10.39 -19.42
C GLY A 406 -13.54 11.68 -18.87
N GLY A 407 -13.96 12.14 -17.69
CA GLY A 407 -13.45 13.39 -17.11
C GLY A 407 -12.22 13.26 -16.20
N CYS A 408 -11.63 12.07 -16.04
CA CYS A 408 -10.41 11.89 -15.24
C CYS A 408 -9.59 10.66 -15.66
N THR A 409 -8.33 10.60 -15.21
CA THR A 409 -7.40 9.51 -15.51
C THR A 409 -7.85 8.17 -14.93
N VAL A 410 -8.54 8.16 -13.79
CA VAL A 410 -9.15 6.93 -13.22
C VAL A 410 -10.22 6.35 -14.15
N GLY A 411 -11.06 7.20 -14.76
CA GLY A 411 -12.06 6.75 -15.73
C GLY A 411 -11.43 6.11 -16.97
N ASP A 412 -10.31 6.67 -17.44
CA ASP A 412 -9.51 6.07 -18.52
C ASP A 412 -8.90 4.73 -18.11
N ALA A 413 -8.40 4.62 -16.88
CA ALA A 413 -7.84 3.38 -16.34
C ALA A 413 -8.88 2.28 -16.19
N TYR A 414 -10.09 2.58 -15.72
CA TYR A 414 -11.22 1.65 -15.70
C TYR A 414 -11.53 1.12 -17.10
N ARG A 415 -11.65 2.03 -18.08
CA ARG A 415 -11.92 1.66 -19.48
C ARG A 415 -10.85 0.72 -20.02
N LEU A 416 -9.59 1.02 -19.74
CA LEU A 416 -8.45 0.22 -20.20
C LEU A 416 -8.36 -1.14 -19.49
N ALA A 417 -8.65 -1.20 -18.18
CA ALA A 417 -8.73 -2.45 -17.43
C ALA A 417 -9.77 -3.39 -18.06
N TYR A 418 -10.96 -2.87 -18.38
CA TYR A 418 -12.01 -3.64 -19.04
C TYR A 418 -11.61 -4.13 -20.44
N GLN A 419 -10.94 -3.30 -21.24
CA GLN A 419 -10.40 -3.72 -22.55
C GLN A 419 -9.42 -4.88 -22.44
N LYS A 420 -8.71 -4.95 -21.32
CA LYS A 420 -7.70 -5.98 -21.02
C LYS A 420 -8.25 -7.15 -20.19
N GLY A 421 -9.57 -7.24 -20.00
CA GLY A 421 -10.22 -8.32 -19.26
C GLY A 421 -9.87 -8.33 -17.77
N MET A 422 -9.57 -7.16 -17.21
CA MET A 422 -9.26 -6.98 -15.79
C MET A 422 -10.46 -6.46 -15.00
N ILE A 423 -10.42 -6.65 -13.68
CA ILE A 423 -11.39 -6.16 -12.70
C ILE A 423 -10.81 -4.88 -12.07
N PRO A 424 -11.26 -3.67 -12.46
CA PRO A 424 -10.85 -2.43 -11.82
C PRO A 424 -11.63 -2.21 -10.51
N ILE A 425 -10.92 -1.81 -9.45
CA ILE A 425 -11.49 -1.49 -8.14
C ILE A 425 -10.86 -0.19 -7.65
N THR A 426 -11.69 0.75 -7.20
CA THR A 426 -11.21 1.97 -6.55
C THR A 426 -11.05 1.71 -5.06
N ILE A 427 -9.84 1.90 -4.55
CA ILE A 427 -9.54 1.78 -3.13
C ILE A 427 -9.87 3.11 -2.45
N THR A 428 -10.90 3.09 -1.60
CA THR A 428 -11.44 4.24 -0.85
C THR A 428 -11.03 4.26 0.62
N SER A 429 -10.60 3.13 1.15
CA SER A 429 -10.12 2.99 2.53
C SER A 429 -8.98 1.99 2.65
N PHE A 430 -8.29 2.04 3.79
CA PHE A 430 -7.22 1.10 4.10
C PHE A 430 -7.75 -0.33 4.32
N GLU A 431 -8.93 -0.46 4.92
CA GLU A 431 -9.62 -1.72 5.15
C GLU A 431 -9.97 -2.38 3.82
N LEU A 432 -10.53 -1.61 2.88
CA LEU A 432 -10.84 -2.10 1.53
C LEU A 432 -9.57 -2.58 0.81
N LEU A 433 -8.46 -1.85 0.91
CA LEU A 433 -7.19 -2.29 0.34
C LEU A 433 -6.76 -3.64 0.91
N ARG A 434 -6.73 -3.77 2.24
CA ARG A 434 -6.33 -5.00 2.92
C ARG A 434 -7.20 -6.17 2.46
N ASP A 435 -8.51 -5.99 2.47
CA ASP A 435 -9.46 -7.06 2.15
C ASP A 435 -9.38 -7.43 0.67
N THR A 436 -9.17 -6.46 -0.22
CA THR A 436 -8.93 -6.70 -1.65
C THR A 436 -7.64 -7.46 -1.92
N LEU A 437 -6.54 -7.13 -1.22
CA LEU A 437 -5.27 -7.85 -1.36
C LEU A 437 -5.39 -9.31 -0.89
N LEU A 438 -6.11 -9.55 0.21
CA LEU A 438 -6.41 -10.90 0.70
C LEU A 438 -7.31 -11.67 -0.26
N TRP A 439 -8.31 -11.00 -0.85
CA TRP A 439 -9.15 -11.58 -1.89
C TRP A 439 -8.34 -11.98 -3.13
N CYS A 440 -7.40 -11.13 -3.56
CA CYS A 440 -6.46 -11.47 -4.63
C CYS A 440 -5.63 -12.70 -4.28
N ALA A 441 -5.09 -12.76 -3.05
CA ALA A 441 -4.30 -13.90 -2.57
C ALA A 441 -5.08 -15.21 -2.63
N ARG A 442 -6.29 -15.23 -2.05
CA ARG A 442 -7.16 -16.41 -1.97
C ARG A 442 -7.58 -16.95 -3.33
N ASN A 443 -7.74 -16.07 -4.31
CA ASN A 443 -8.14 -16.44 -5.67
C ASN A 443 -6.95 -16.63 -6.63
N GLY A 444 -5.71 -16.45 -6.16
CA GLY A 444 -4.51 -16.50 -6.99
C GLY A 444 -4.49 -15.41 -8.07
N TYR A 445 -5.13 -14.26 -7.81
CA TYR A 445 -5.17 -13.15 -8.74
C TYR A 445 -3.95 -12.26 -8.58
N THR A 446 -3.33 -11.94 -9.72
CA THR A 446 -2.29 -10.92 -9.79
C THR A 446 -2.92 -9.55 -10.01
N TYR A 447 -2.45 -8.51 -9.32
CA TYR A 447 -2.99 -7.15 -9.45
C TYR A 447 -1.98 -6.15 -10.03
N ILE A 448 -2.49 -5.07 -10.64
CA ILE A 448 -1.75 -3.84 -10.92
C ILE A 448 -2.35 -2.74 -10.06
N GLY A 449 -1.61 -2.26 -9.06
CA GLY A 449 -2.05 -1.21 -8.16
C GLY A 449 -1.39 0.12 -8.44
N HIS A 450 -2.06 1.19 -8.04
CA HIS A 450 -1.56 2.55 -8.16
C HIS A 450 -1.57 3.22 -6.78
N CYS A 451 -0.44 3.78 -6.35
CA CYS A 451 -0.32 4.52 -5.10
C CYS A 451 0.91 5.43 -5.17
N CYS A 452 1.02 6.44 -4.32
CA CYS A 452 2.28 7.17 -4.23
C CYS A 452 3.36 6.35 -3.52
N TYR A 453 4.64 6.67 -3.78
CA TYR A 453 5.76 5.98 -3.17
C TYR A 453 5.73 6.05 -1.62
N GLU A 454 5.36 7.19 -1.05
CA GLU A 454 5.26 7.37 0.41
C GLU A 454 4.19 6.47 1.02
N PHE A 455 3.05 6.27 0.32
CA PHE A 455 2.01 5.35 0.77
C PHE A 455 2.54 3.91 0.81
N PHE A 456 3.20 3.47 -0.27
CA PHE A 456 3.80 2.14 -0.32
C PHE A 456 4.82 1.93 0.81
N GLU A 457 5.70 2.90 1.03
CA GLU A 457 6.70 2.83 2.08
C GLU A 457 6.07 2.72 3.48
N LYS A 458 5.05 3.54 3.77
CA LYS A 458 4.38 3.52 5.07
C LYS A 458 3.55 2.25 5.27
N ARG A 459 2.98 1.70 4.20
CA ARG A 459 2.09 0.52 4.24
C ARG A 459 2.76 -0.76 3.75
N TYR A 460 4.08 -0.80 3.71
CA TYR A 460 4.85 -1.94 3.20
C TYR A 460 4.43 -3.30 3.82
N GLU A 461 4.13 -3.33 5.12
CA GLU A 461 3.78 -4.54 5.86
C GLU A 461 2.52 -5.25 5.31
N ILE A 462 1.50 -4.52 4.86
CA ILE A 462 0.29 -5.15 4.33
C ILE A 462 0.55 -5.82 2.98
N PHE A 463 1.40 -5.20 2.14
CA PHE A 463 1.80 -5.77 0.85
C PHE A 463 2.64 -7.02 1.06
N GLN A 464 3.55 -7.03 2.05
CA GLN A 464 4.32 -8.21 2.41
C GLN A 464 3.44 -9.33 2.96
N ARG A 465 2.54 -9.01 3.89
CA ARG A 465 1.62 -10.00 4.45
C ARG A 465 0.74 -10.61 3.37
N ALA A 466 0.16 -9.77 2.51
CA ALA A 466 -0.60 -10.25 1.37
C ALA A 466 0.23 -11.15 0.44
N ALA A 467 1.51 -10.80 0.20
CA ALA A 467 2.41 -11.60 -0.60
C ALA A 467 2.72 -12.97 0.02
N GLN A 468 2.92 -13.03 1.35
CA GLN A 468 3.08 -14.28 2.10
C GLN A 468 1.83 -15.15 2.02
N GLU A 469 0.63 -14.54 1.98
CA GLU A 469 -0.63 -15.22 1.77
C GLU A 469 -0.90 -15.59 0.29
N GLY A 470 -0.02 -15.18 -0.63
CA GLY A 470 -0.04 -15.56 -2.05
C GLY A 470 -0.44 -14.46 -3.03
N ALA A 471 -0.68 -13.21 -2.57
CA ALA A 471 -0.95 -12.08 -3.45
C ALA A 471 0.29 -11.74 -4.28
N LYS A 472 0.07 -11.46 -5.56
CA LYS A 472 1.13 -11.03 -6.49
C LYS A 472 0.70 -9.77 -7.19
N GLY A 473 1.64 -8.88 -7.51
CA GLY A 473 1.25 -7.69 -8.24
C GLY A 473 2.35 -6.67 -8.48
N VAL A 474 2.01 -5.65 -9.26
CA VAL A 474 2.89 -4.52 -9.57
C VAL A 474 2.26 -3.26 -9.03
N LEU A 475 3.07 -2.41 -8.40
CA LEU A 475 2.66 -1.09 -7.95
C LEU A 475 3.28 -0.03 -8.84
N LEU A 476 2.43 0.84 -9.37
CA LEU A 476 2.79 2.00 -10.17
C LEU A 476 2.54 3.29 -9.37
N ASP A 477 3.40 4.26 -9.59
CA ASP A 477 3.35 5.57 -8.93
C ASP A 477 2.22 6.44 -9.48
N ILE A 478 1.85 7.47 -8.73
CA ILE A 478 0.87 8.49 -9.11
C ILE A 478 1.51 9.87 -8.98
N VAL A 479 1.11 10.82 -9.82
CA VAL A 479 1.74 12.15 -9.89
C VAL A 479 0.86 13.20 -9.24
N GLY A 480 1.49 14.14 -8.56
CA GLY A 480 0.88 15.34 -7.97
C GLY A 480 1.38 15.60 -6.56
N THR A 481 0.84 16.63 -5.93
CA THR A 481 1.18 16.98 -4.54
C THR A 481 0.54 15.96 -3.60
N THR A 482 1.36 15.04 -3.08
CA THR A 482 0.90 13.97 -2.20
C THR A 482 0.47 14.54 -0.84
N CYS A 483 -0.49 13.90 -0.18
CA CYS A 483 -0.87 14.27 1.19
C CYS A 483 0.33 14.28 2.15
N TYR A 484 1.32 13.43 1.88
CA TYR A 484 2.59 13.33 2.59
C TYR A 484 3.49 14.56 2.47
N SER A 485 3.39 15.31 1.36
CA SER A 485 4.17 16.54 1.13
C SER A 485 3.56 17.79 1.77
N LEU A 486 2.30 17.71 2.24
CA LEU A 486 1.53 18.84 2.78
C LEU A 486 1.45 18.87 4.30
N GLY A 487 2.16 17.96 4.98
CA GLY A 487 2.20 17.89 6.43
C GLY A 487 1.13 16.99 7.05
N VAL A 488 1.11 16.98 8.37
CA VAL A 488 0.35 16.03 9.20
C VAL A 488 -1.17 16.20 8.98
N GLU A 489 -1.68 17.41 9.02
CA GLU A 489 -3.13 17.64 8.95
C GLU A 489 -3.76 17.17 7.61
N GLU A 490 -3.05 17.31 6.50
CA GLU A 490 -3.52 16.87 5.18
C GLU A 490 -3.38 15.35 4.97
N GLU A 491 -2.40 14.71 5.62
CA GLU A 491 -2.27 13.25 5.66
C GLU A 491 -3.40 12.60 6.50
N GLU A 492 -3.81 13.21 7.62
CA GLU A 492 -4.97 12.72 8.40
C GLU A 492 -6.27 12.79 7.60
N LYS A 493 -6.52 13.91 6.91
CA LYS A 493 -7.67 14.05 6.01
C LYS A 493 -7.65 12.94 4.95
N ALA A 494 -6.47 12.59 4.42
CA ALA A 494 -6.36 11.50 3.48
C ALA A 494 -6.61 10.11 4.05
N TYR A 495 -6.26 9.87 5.29
CA TYR A 495 -6.61 8.62 5.96
C TYR A 495 -8.13 8.46 6.13
N HIS A 496 -8.83 9.55 6.43
CA HIS A 496 -10.29 9.57 6.59
C HIS A 496 -11.08 9.64 5.27
N GLY A 497 -10.40 9.60 4.11
CA GLY A 497 -11.05 9.75 2.81
C GLY A 497 -11.43 11.20 2.47
N GLU A 498 -11.08 12.15 3.33
CA GLU A 498 -11.37 13.59 3.22
C GLU A 498 -10.26 14.37 2.50
N PHE A 499 -9.26 13.68 1.93
CA PHE A 499 -8.19 14.36 1.20
C PHE A 499 -8.79 15.13 0.04
N THR A 500 -8.37 16.39 -0.10
CA THR A 500 -8.94 17.26 -1.13
C THR A 500 -8.01 17.48 -2.30
N VAL A 501 -6.72 17.13 -2.24
CA VAL A 501 -5.82 17.34 -3.38
C VAL A 501 -6.06 16.28 -4.46
N GLU A 502 -5.89 16.72 -5.70
CA GLU A 502 -6.06 15.92 -6.91
C GLU A 502 -4.71 15.35 -7.34
N LEU A 503 -4.63 14.03 -7.40
CA LEU A 503 -3.49 13.31 -7.97
C LEU A 503 -3.92 12.73 -9.33
N ASP A 504 -2.96 12.46 -10.19
CA ASP A 504 -3.20 11.88 -11.50
C ASP A 504 -2.47 10.56 -11.68
N LEU A 505 -3.10 9.65 -12.44
CA LEU A 505 -2.43 8.45 -12.88
C LEU A 505 -1.46 8.77 -14.02
N LEU A 506 -0.36 8.03 -14.05
CA LEU A 506 0.62 8.05 -15.13
C LEU A 506 0.07 7.32 -16.38
N LYS A 507 -0.75 8.05 -17.15
CA LYS A 507 -1.52 7.51 -18.29
C LYS A 507 -0.64 6.77 -19.30
N GLU A 508 0.49 7.33 -19.71
CA GLU A 508 1.37 6.72 -20.71
C GLU A 508 1.98 5.39 -20.22
N GLU A 509 2.43 5.36 -18.96
CA GLU A 509 3.03 4.20 -18.30
C GLU A 509 1.99 3.10 -18.11
N LEU A 510 0.77 3.47 -17.74
CA LEU A 510 -0.36 2.55 -17.67
C LEU A 510 -0.64 1.88 -19.02
N TYR A 511 -0.69 2.66 -20.12
CA TYR A 511 -0.84 2.08 -21.46
C TYR A 511 0.32 1.16 -21.83
N LYS A 512 1.56 1.55 -21.54
CA LYS A 512 2.76 0.76 -21.88
C LYS A 512 2.84 -0.56 -21.10
N THR A 513 2.58 -0.53 -19.80
CA THR A 513 2.58 -1.73 -18.95
C THR A 513 1.51 -2.74 -19.37
N LEU A 514 0.35 -2.25 -19.84
CA LEU A 514 -0.75 -3.10 -20.30
C LEU A 514 -0.62 -3.61 -21.75
N LYS A 515 0.34 -3.12 -22.54
CA LYS A 515 0.64 -3.69 -23.87
C LYS A 515 1.15 -5.14 -23.80
N VAL A 516 1.75 -5.52 -22.68
CA VAL A 516 2.32 -6.87 -22.45
C VAL A 516 1.24 -7.94 -22.37
N LYS A 517 0.01 -7.54 -22.03
CA LYS A 517 -1.15 -8.42 -22.01
C LYS A 517 -1.73 -8.49 -23.41
N GLU A 518 -1.70 -9.69 -23.99
CA GLU A 518 -2.35 -9.99 -25.26
C GLU A 518 -3.81 -9.54 -25.20
N ASP A 519 -4.26 -8.89 -26.27
CA ASP A 519 -5.68 -8.61 -26.44
C ASP A 519 -6.39 -9.96 -26.52
N VAL A 520 -7.35 -10.22 -25.63
CA VAL A 520 -8.07 -11.50 -25.56
C VAL A 520 -9.07 -11.64 -26.73
N TRP A 521 -8.82 -11.00 -27.86
CA TRP A 521 -9.70 -10.99 -29.03
C TRP A 521 -9.15 -11.84 -30.16
N GLU A 522 -9.16 -13.16 -29.98
CA GLU A 522 -9.12 -14.10 -31.11
C GLU A 522 -10.54 -14.27 -31.65
N LYS A 523 -10.74 -13.96 -32.95
CA LYS A 523 -12.01 -14.24 -33.64
C LYS A 523 -12.27 -15.74 -33.66
N PRO A 524 -13.34 -16.25 -33.01
CA PRO A 524 -13.78 -17.61 -33.26
C PRO A 524 -14.34 -17.66 -34.67
N LYS A 525 -13.85 -18.57 -35.52
CA LYS A 525 -14.60 -19.01 -36.70
C LYS A 525 -15.84 -19.78 -36.23
N ARG A 526 -16.90 -19.09 -35.83
CA ARG A 526 -18.24 -19.68 -35.69
C ARG A 526 -19.03 -19.37 -36.97
N GLN A 527 -19.50 -20.40 -37.65
CA GLN A 527 -20.62 -20.26 -38.59
C GLN A 527 -21.86 -19.91 -37.76
N SER A 528 -22.13 -18.62 -37.53
CA SER A 528 -23.42 -18.20 -36.99
C SER A 528 -24.43 -18.20 -38.13
N ARG A 529 -25.49 -19.00 -38.02
CA ARG A 529 -26.73 -18.66 -38.72
C ARG A 529 -27.29 -17.42 -38.04
N THR A 530 -27.22 -16.29 -38.73
CA THR A 530 -27.76 -15.00 -38.30
C THR A 530 -29.28 -15.06 -38.39
N PHE A 531 -29.98 -14.77 -37.31
CA PHE A 531 -31.41 -14.51 -37.30
C PHE A 531 -31.64 -13.00 -37.36
N ASP A 532 -32.31 -12.55 -38.41
CA ASP A 532 -32.62 -11.14 -38.56
C ASP A 532 -33.85 -10.79 -37.70
N PHE A 533 -33.63 -10.12 -36.56
CA PHE A 533 -34.69 -9.60 -35.68
C PHE A 533 -35.36 -8.33 -36.23
N SER A 534 -34.80 -7.72 -37.29
CA SER A 534 -35.33 -6.50 -37.87
C SER A 534 -36.81 -6.58 -38.27
N PRO A 535 -37.42 -7.71 -38.66
CA PRO A 535 -38.85 -7.77 -38.99
C PRO A 535 -39.80 -7.47 -37.83
N TYR A 536 -39.44 -7.72 -36.56
CA TYR A 536 -40.36 -7.59 -35.42
C TYR A 536 -40.39 -6.18 -34.82
N PHE A 537 -39.24 -5.50 -34.81
CA PHE A 537 -39.08 -4.20 -34.19
C PHE A 537 -38.69 -3.08 -35.17
N ARG A 538 -38.68 -3.35 -36.50
CA ARG A 538 -38.26 -2.37 -37.52
C ARG A 538 -38.87 -0.99 -37.32
N ASP A 539 -40.16 -0.99 -37.02
CA ASP A 539 -40.99 0.22 -36.92
C ASP A 539 -40.64 1.07 -35.68
N PHE A 540 -39.97 0.48 -34.69
CA PHE A 540 -39.59 1.12 -33.43
C PHE A 540 -38.09 1.46 -33.34
N VAL A 541 -37.30 1.04 -34.32
CA VAL A 541 -35.86 1.31 -34.37
C VAL A 541 -35.63 2.73 -34.88
N PRO A 542 -35.03 3.63 -34.08
CA PRO A 542 -34.78 5.00 -34.54
C PRO A 542 -33.83 5.05 -35.73
N THR A 543 -33.96 6.07 -36.59
CA THR A 543 -33.12 6.24 -37.80
C THR A 543 -31.62 6.36 -37.50
N TYR A 544 -31.26 6.75 -36.27
CA TYR A 544 -29.88 6.85 -35.80
C TYR A 544 -29.32 5.53 -35.21
N TYR A 545 -30.13 4.47 -35.11
CA TYR A 545 -29.68 3.18 -34.58
C TYR A 545 -28.76 2.44 -35.56
N LYS A 546 -27.58 2.00 -35.09
CA LYS A 546 -26.61 1.20 -35.86
C LYS A 546 -26.35 -0.14 -35.14
N LYS A 547 -26.57 -1.27 -35.82
CA LYS A 547 -26.23 -2.62 -35.32
C LYS A 547 -24.72 -2.66 -34.97
N PRO A 548 -24.32 -3.05 -33.75
CA PRO A 548 -22.91 -3.09 -33.36
C PRO A 548 -22.12 -4.12 -34.19
N LYS A 549 -20.86 -3.79 -34.53
CA LYS A 549 -19.98 -4.63 -35.39
C LYS A 549 -19.39 -5.86 -34.69
N ALA A 550 -19.48 -5.93 -33.37
CA ALA A 550 -19.00 -7.04 -32.55
C ALA A 550 -20.01 -7.29 -31.43
N VAL A 551 -20.44 -8.54 -31.28
CA VAL A 551 -21.38 -8.96 -30.22
C VAL A 551 -20.69 -10.07 -29.39
N PRO A 552 -20.40 -9.85 -28.09
CA PRO A 552 -19.75 -10.83 -27.20
C PRO A 552 -20.69 -11.99 -26.83
N SER A 553 -20.21 -13.23 -26.77
CA SER A 553 -21.04 -14.43 -26.57
C SER A 553 -21.81 -14.43 -25.23
N PRO A 554 -22.89 -15.22 -25.10
CA PRO A 554 -23.63 -15.36 -23.83
C PRO A 554 -22.76 -15.78 -22.64
N GLU A 555 -21.61 -16.42 -22.88
CA GLU A 555 -20.65 -16.82 -21.85
C GLU A 555 -19.85 -15.62 -21.30
N GLU A 556 -19.55 -14.63 -22.15
CA GLU A 556 -18.81 -13.41 -21.78
C GLU A 556 -19.66 -12.44 -20.93
N ASP A 557 -20.98 -12.50 -21.07
CA ASP A 557 -21.90 -11.71 -20.23
C ASP A 557 -22.11 -12.36 -18.84
N ARG A 558 -22.10 -13.70 -18.76
CA ARG A 558 -22.24 -14.47 -17.50
C ARG A 558 -21.04 -14.36 -16.56
N THR A 559 -19.86 -13.98 -17.06
CA THR A 559 -18.67 -13.76 -16.22
C THR A 559 -18.66 -12.38 -15.55
N ARG A 560 -19.47 -11.43 -16.04
CA ARG A 560 -19.60 -10.06 -15.50
C ARG A 560 -20.61 -9.94 -14.36
N THR A 561 -21.40 -10.99 -14.13
CA THR A 561 -22.42 -11.08 -13.07
C THR A 561 -21.87 -11.39 -11.68
N ALA A 562 -20.56 -11.65 -11.53
CA ALA A 562 -19.94 -11.97 -10.24
C ALA A 562 -19.74 -10.77 -9.28
N VAL A 563 -20.23 -9.57 -9.64
CA VAL A 563 -20.06 -8.32 -8.87
C VAL A 563 -21.32 -7.92 -8.07
N GLN A 564 -22.41 -8.68 -8.14
CA GLN A 564 -23.55 -8.49 -7.23
C GLN A 564 -23.32 -9.33 -5.96
N GLU A 565 -23.03 -8.68 -4.82
CA GLU A 565 -22.85 -9.34 -3.52
C GLU A 565 -24.14 -10.01 -2.99
N GLU A 566 -25.31 -9.66 -3.51
CA GLU A 566 -26.58 -10.35 -3.23
C GLU A 566 -27.37 -10.56 -4.53
N VAL A 567 -27.35 -11.79 -5.05
CA VAL A 567 -28.21 -12.18 -6.17
C VAL A 567 -29.59 -12.49 -5.60
N PHE A 568 -30.63 -11.77 -6.03
CA PHE A 568 -32.00 -12.10 -5.66
C PHE A 568 -32.37 -13.48 -6.23
N LEU A 569 -32.78 -14.41 -5.35
CA LEU A 569 -33.12 -15.80 -5.71
C LEU A 569 -34.65 -16.05 -5.73
N GLY A 570 -35.46 -15.02 -5.50
CA GLY A 570 -36.92 -15.12 -5.54
C GLY A 570 -37.48 -15.02 -6.96
N GLU A 571 -38.74 -15.40 -7.12
CA GLU A 571 -39.42 -15.37 -8.43
C GLU A 571 -39.76 -13.94 -8.89
N ALA A 572 -40.27 -13.10 -7.99
CA ALA A 572 -40.64 -11.72 -8.28
C ALA A 572 -40.71 -10.87 -7.00
N THR A 573 -40.65 -9.55 -7.17
CA THR A 573 -40.88 -8.55 -6.12
C THR A 573 -41.93 -7.54 -6.54
N ILE A 574 -42.72 -7.05 -5.58
CA ILE A 574 -43.57 -5.86 -5.70
C ILE A 574 -43.21 -4.96 -4.51
N GLU A 575 -42.62 -3.79 -4.79
CA GLU A 575 -41.96 -2.94 -3.80
C GLU A 575 -41.02 -3.81 -2.93
N ASP A 576 -41.17 -3.80 -1.61
CA ASP A 576 -40.34 -4.58 -0.68
C ASP A 576 -40.85 -6.01 -0.41
N ARG A 577 -41.90 -6.48 -1.13
CA ARG A 577 -42.51 -7.80 -0.92
C ARG A 577 -42.09 -8.82 -1.97
N ILE A 578 -41.66 -10.00 -1.53
CA ILE A 578 -41.43 -11.17 -2.40
C ILE A 578 -42.77 -11.83 -2.70
N VAL A 579 -43.06 -12.06 -3.99
CA VAL A 579 -44.31 -12.67 -4.49
C VAL A 579 -44.02 -13.70 -5.59
N SER A 580 -45.04 -14.45 -6.00
CA SER A 580 -44.92 -15.35 -7.15
C SER A 580 -44.87 -14.58 -8.48
N SER A 581 -44.31 -15.20 -9.51
CA SER A 581 -44.31 -14.62 -10.87
C SER A 581 -45.73 -14.33 -11.37
N SER A 582 -46.70 -15.17 -11.04
CA SER A 582 -48.10 -15.01 -11.48
C SER A 582 -48.81 -13.84 -10.81
N GLU A 583 -48.57 -13.62 -9.51
CA GLU A 583 -49.09 -12.47 -8.75
C GLU A 583 -48.48 -11.15 -9.25
N ALA A 584 -47.17 -11.15 -9.50
CA ALA A 584 -46.47 -10.00 -10.07
C ALA A 584 -46.99 -9.64 -11.47
N LEU A 585 -47.19 -10.63 -12.35
CA LEU A 585 -47.71 -10.38 -13.71
C LEU A 585 -49.19 -9.94 -13.70
N ALA A 586 -50.01 -10.45 -12.76
CA ALA A 586 -51.39 -9.97 -12.57
C ALA A 586 -51.43 -8.51 -12.11
N THR A 587 -50.55 -8.15 -11.16
CA THR A 587 -50.40 -6.76 -10.68
C THR A 587 -49.89 -5.85 -11.80
N LEU A 588 -48.91 -6.31 -12.57
CA LEU A 588 -48.40 -5.58 -13.73
C LEU A 588 -49.49 -5.34 -14.78
N ALA A 589 -50.36 -6.31 -15.05
CA ALA A 589 -51.47 -6.14 -15.98
C ALA A 589 -52.45 -5.04 -15.51
N ASP A 590 -52.75 -4.96 -14.21
CA ASP A 590 -53.56 -3.87 -13.65
C ASP A 590 -52.84 -2.51 -13.76
N TRP A 591 -51.52 -2.45 -13.50
CA TRP A 591 -50.74 -1.22 -13.67
C TRP A 591 -50.73 -0.73 -15.11
N ILE A 592 -50.58 -1.65 -16.09
CA ILE A 592 -50.62 -1.31 -17.51
C ILE A 592 -52.01 -0.76 -17.90
N LYS A 593 -53.11 -1.38 -17.42
CA LYS A 593 -54.48 -0.92 -17.73
C LYS A 593 -54.80 0.46 -17.17
N ARG A 594 -54.14 0.88 -16.10
CA ARG A 594 -54.34 2.19 -15.43
C ARG A 594 -53.36 3.26 -15.89
N ALA A 595 -52.27 2.89 -16.56
CA ALA A 595 -51.26 3.83 -17.01
C ALA A 595 -51.78 4.66 -18.18
N GLU A 596 -51.63 5.99 -18.09
CA GLU A 596 -51.93 6.90 -19.19
C GLU A 596 -50.82 6.91 -20.25
N ARG A 597 -49.56 6.68 -19.85
CA ARG A 597 -48.37 6.78 -20.71
C ARG A 597 -47.38 5.64 -20.45
N PRO A 598 -47.80 4.36 -20.59
CA PRO A 598 -46.92 3.23 -20.41
C PRO A 598 -45.83 3.24 -21.47
N THR A 599 -44.58 3.04 -21.04
CA THR A 599 -43.41 2.99 -21.90
C THR A 599 -42.69 1.67 -21.74
N LEU A 600 -42.51 0.94 -22.84
CA LEU A 600 -41.70 -0.26 -22.91
C LEU A 600 -40.31 0.11 -23.43
N VAL A 601 -39.28 -0.17 -22.63
CA VAL A 601 -37.88 -0.08 -23.01
C VAL A 601 -37.38 -1.48 -23.37
N VAL A 602 -37.13 -1.69 -24.65
CA VAL A 602 -36.56 -2.91 -25.19
C VAL A 602 -35.04 -2.79 -25.14
N GLY A 603 -34.44 -3.59 -24.27
CA GLY A 603 -33.01 -3.66 -24.08
C GLY A 603 -32.30 -4.45 -25.16
N PRO A 604 -30.97 -4.31 -25.23
CA PRO A 604 -30.17 -4.87 -26.31
C PRO A 604 -30.19 -6.41 -26.42
N LEU A 605 -30.45 -7.13 -25.33
CA LEU A 605 -30.48 -8.60 -25.33
C LEU A 605 -31.55 -9.17 -26.28
N LEU A 606 -32.61 -8.40 -26.56
CA LEU A 606 -33.70 -8.79 -27.48
C LEU A 606 -33.51 -8.25 -28.89
N VAL A 607 -32.58 -7.32 -29.10
CA VAL A 607 -32.40 -6.58 -30.36
C VAL A 607 -31.16 -7.08 -31.12
N TRP A 608 -30.28 -7.82 -30.46
CA TRP A 608 -29.09 -8.39 -31.09
C TRP A 608 -29.30 -9.80 -31.60
N ASP A 609 -28.64 -10.06 -32.71
CA ASP A 609 -28.69 -11.28 -33.51
C ASP A 609 -27.98 -12.44 -32.80
N TRP A 610 -28.77 -13.19 -32.04
CA TRP A 610 -28.38 -14.45 -31.44
C TRP A 610 -29.20 -15.54 -32.12
N GLY A 611 -28.54 -16.54 -32.70
CA GLY A 611 -29.18 -17.72 -33.29
C GLY A 611 -29.82 -18.67 -32.27
N GLU A 612 -30.41 -18.13 -31.19
CA GLU A 612 -31.03 -18.88 -30.08
C GLU A 612 -32.57 -18.80 -30.17
N GLU A 613 -33.22 -19.96 -30.24
CA GLU A 613 -34.67 -20.13 -30.36
C GLU A 613 -35.47 -19.44 -29.23
N GLU A 614 -34.91 -19.37 -28.02
CA GLU A 614 -35.56 -18.76 -26.85
C GLU A 614 -35.75 -17.23 -27.01
N LEU A 615 -34.75 -16.53 -27.57
CA LEU A 615 -34.82 -15.08 -27.78
C LEU A 615 -35.80 -14.71 -28.88
N ARG A 616 -35.91 -15.57 -29.90
CA ARG A 616 -36.94 -15.45 -30.94
C ARG A 616 -38.34 -15.52 -30.34
N GLN A 617 -38.61 -16.52 -29.51
CA GLN A 617 -39.90 -16.69 -28.85
C GLN A 617 -40.21 -15.51 -27.92
N LYS A 618 -39.21 -14.97 -27.22
CA LYS A 618 -39.37 -13.74 -26.41
C LYS A 618 -39.70 -12.51 -27.26
N ALA A 619 -39.07 -12.35 -28.41
CA ALA A 619 -39.35 -11.24 -29.33
C ALA A 619 -40.77 -11.33 -29.92
N GLU A 620 -41.22 -12.52 -30.33
CA GLU A 620 -42.58 -12.78 -30.81
C GLU A 620 -43.63 -12.52 -29.71
N ALA A 621 -43.36 -12.97 -28.48
CA ALA A 621 -44.22 -12.72 -27.32
C ALA A 621 -44.29 -11.22 -26.98
N LEU A 622 -43.15 -10.51 -27.00
CA LEU A 622 -43.10 -9.08 -26.73
C LEU A 622 -43.81 -8.26 -27.82
N ARG A 623 -43.70 -8.66 -29.09
CA ARG A 623 -44.45 -8.03 -30.18
C ARG A 623 -45.96 -8.16 -29.97
N THR A 624 -46.41 -9.35 -29.59
CA THR A 624 -47.82 -9.61 -29.24
C THR A 624 -48.30 -8.70 -28.10
N LEU A 625 -47.45 -8.51 -27.09
CA LEU A 625 -47.72 -7.59 -25.98
C LEU A 625 -47.87 -6.14 -26.45
N ILE A 626 -46.95 -5.68 -27.31
CA ILE A 626 -46.97 -4.32 -27.87
C ILE A 626 -48.27 -4.07 -28.65
N GLU A 627 -48.68 -5.01 -29.49
CA GLU A 627 -49.88 -4.87 -30.33
C GLU A 627 -51.18 -4.85 -29.53
N LYS A 628 -51.18 -5.45 -28.32
CA LYS A 628 -52.34 -5.46 -27.42
C LYS A 628 -52.53 -4.18 -26.62
N ILE A 629 -51.52 -3.31 -26.51
CA ILE A 629 -51.57 -2.09 -25.70
C ILE A 629 -51.52 -0.88 -26.64
N PRO A 630 -52.67 -0.29 -27.03
CA PRO A 630 -52.75 0.69 -28.13
C PRO A 630 -51.95 1.98 -27.93
N HIS A 631 -51.64 2.34 -26.68
CA HIS A 631 -50.93 3.56 -26.29
C HIS A 631 -49.54 3.29 -25.68
N LEU A 632 -49.01 2.07 -25.83
CA LEU A 632 -47.68 1.72 -25.36
C LEU A 632 -46.59 2.39 -26.19
N LYS A 633 -45.81 3.26 -25.57
CA LYS A 633 -44.64 3.86 -26.20
C LYS A 633 -43.48 2.87 -26.16
N VAL A 634 -43.00 2.43 -27.32
CA VAL A 634 -41.84 1.54 -27.40
C VAL A 634 -40.57 2.36 -27.61
N LYS A 635 -39.56 2.08 -26.81
CA LYS A 635 -38.22 2.66 -26.92
C LYS A 635 -37.19 1.56 -27.01
N VAL A 636 -36.31 1.64 -27.99
CA VAL A 636 -35.18 0.72 -28.10
C VAL A 636 -33.99 1.32 -27.36
N LEU A 637 -33.47 0.61 -26.36
CA LEU A 637 -32.25 0.97 -25.67
C LEU A 637 -31.05 0.41 -26.47
N PRO A 638 -30.22 1.28 -27.06
CA PRO A 638 -29.08 0.86 -27.86
C PRO A 638 -27.92 0.28 -27.03
N ASP A 639 -26.92 -0.28 -27.72
CA ASP A 639 -25.71 -0.81 -27.09
C ASP A 639 -24.99 0.30 -26.30
N TYR A 640 -25.04 0.17 -24.98
CA TYR A 640 -24.31 1.02 -24.04
C TYR A 640 -22.89 0.49 -23.74
N ARG A 641 -22.45 -0.56 -24.43
CA ARG A 641 -21.10 -1.11 -24.30
C ARG A 641 -20.14 -0.41 -25.28
N PRO A 642 -18.85 -0.26 -24.94
CA PRO A 642 -17.87 0.35 -25.84
C PRO A 642 -17.77 -0.45 -27.15
N LYS A 643 -17.93 0.21 -28.30
CA LYS A 643 -17.73 -0.42 -29.61
C LYS A 643 -16.23 -0.64 -29.83
N LEU A 644 -15.80 -1.89 -29.97
CA LEU A 644 -14.40 -2.24 -30.26
C LEU A 644 -14.03 -1.89 -31.72
N GLY A 645 -13.01 -1.05 -31.93
CA GLY A 645 -12.50 -0.64 -33.25
C GLY A 645 -12.28 0.87 -33.39
N LYS A 646 -11.86 1.36 -34.58
CA LYS A 646 -11.66 2.81 -34.88
C LYS A 646 -12.92 3.61 -34.52
N TYR A 647 -12.89 4.20 -33.33
CA TYR A 647 -13.96 4.98 -32.71
C TYR A 647 -13.49 6.44 -32.68
N ASP A 648 -14.27 7.33 -33.29
CA ASP A 648 -14.05 8.77 -33.20
C ASP A 648 -15.07 9.36 -32.20
N PRO A 649 -14.63 9.69 -30.97
CA PRO A 649 -15.51 10.21 -29.94
C PRO A 649 -16.18 11.54 -30.35
N SER A 650 -15.54 12.32 -31.22
CA SER A 650 -16.02 13.64 -31.63
C SER A 650 -17.21 13.57 -32.60
N VAL A 651 -17.40 12.43 -33.26
CA VAL A 651 -18.46 12.20 -34.25
C VAL A 651 -19.54 11.24 -33.73
N GLU A 652 -19.20 10.36 -32.77
CA GLU A 652 -20.10 9.30 -32.29
C GLU A 652 -20.62 9.49 -30.85
N MET A 653 -20.22 10.55 -30.13
CA MET A 653 -20.86 10.98 -28.88
C MET A 653 -22.12 11.83 -29.12
N ASP A 654 -23.06 11.37 -29.96
CA ASP A 654 -24.50 11.71 -29.81
C ASP A 654 -25.38 10.92 -30.81
N PRO A 655 -26.43 10.20 -30.37
CA PRO A 655 -26.64 9.54 -29.08
C PRO A 655 -26.27 8.04 -29.17
N PRO A 656 -26.00 7.34 -28.04
CA PRO A 656 -27.02 7.22 -26.98
C PRO A 656 -26.47 6.96 -25.56
N ASN A 657 -26.49 8.00 -24.74
CA ASN A 657 -26.59 7.83 -23.29
C ASN A 657 -28.02 7.35 -22.97
N PRO A 658 -28.24 6.36 -22.06
CA PRO A 658 -29.56 6.05 -21.51
C PRO A 658 -30.35 7.30 -21.09
N HIS A 659 -29.63 8.36 -20.69
CA HIS A 659 -30.17 9.68 -20.40
C HIS A 659 -31.11 10.21 -21.49
N GLN A 660 -30.76 10.17 -22.78
CA GLN A 660 -31.63 10.72 -23.83
C GLN A 660 -32.78 9.75 -24.22
N CYS A 661 -32.50 8.44 -24.27
CA CYS A 661 -33.53 7.45 -24.59
C CYS A 661 -34.56 7.29 -23.47
N VAL A 662 -34.17 7.49 -22.21
CA VAL A 662 -34.97 7.08 -21.05
C VAL A 662 -35.45 8.26 -20.19
N LEU A 663 -34.68 9.35 -20.06
CA LEU A 663 -34.88 10.35 -18.97
C LEU A 663 -35.60 11.67 -19.32
N HIS A 664 -36.15 11.85 -20.52
CA HIS A 664 -36.77 13.15 -20.93
C HIS A 664 -38.26 13.10 -21.24
N ASP A 665 -38.92 11.96 -21.07
CA ASP A 665 -40.37 11.82 -21.33
C ASP A 665 -41.17 11.71 -20.02
N ARG A 666 -42.37 12.28 -20.02
CA ARG A 666 -43.35 12.08 -18.93
C ARG A 666 -44.03 10.72 -19.12
N ASN A 667 -43.45 9.69 -18.52
CA ASN A 667 -44.00 8.34 -18.45
C ASN A 667 -44.43 8.08 -17.00
N ASP A 668 -45.60 7.48 -16.79
CA ASP A 668 -46.11 7.09 -15.47
C ASP A 668 -45.80 5.61 -15.14
N LEU A 669 -45.54 4.79 -16.17
CA LEU A 669 -45.07 3.41 -16.04
C LEU A 669 -43.96 3.10 -17.07
N THR A 670 -42.83 2.56 -16.63
CA THR A 670 -41.70 2.17 -17.48
C THR A 670 -41.37 0.68 -17.29
N LEU A 671 -41.50 -0.11 -18.35
CA LEU A 671 -41.18 -1.54 -18.38
C LEU A 671 -39.81 -1.76 -19.03
N LEU A 672 -38.88 -2.40 -18.33
CA LEU A 672 -37.57 -2.79 -18.87
C LEU A 672 -37.57 -4.27 -19.21
N VAL A 673 -37.32 -4.62 -20.47
CA VAL A 673 -37.25 -6.02 -20.94
C VAL A 673 -36.00 -6.20 -21.81
N GLY A 674 -35.17 -7.20 -21.52
CA GLY A 674 -33.95 -7.47 -22.31
C GLY A 674 -32.77 -6.53 -22.04
N VAL A 675 -32.71 -5.89 -20.87
CA VAL A 675 -31.55 -5.10 -20.41
C VAL A 675 -30.57 -6.01 -19.67
N HIS A 676 -29.26 -5.81 -19.81
CA HIS A 676 -28.28 -6.63 -19.07
C HIS A 676 -28.36 -6.36 -17.56
N CYS A 677 -28.33 -7.42 -16.75
CA CYS A 677 -28.50 -7.35 -15.29
C CYS A 677 -27.60 -6.31 -14.62
N TYR A 678 -26.30 -6.29 -14.96
CA TYR A 678 -25.34 -5.36 -14.36
C TYR A 678 -25.59 -3.87 -14.66
N ARG A 679 -26.42 -3.55 -15.66
CA ARG A 679 -26.85 -2.16 -15.93
C ARG A 679 -28.29 -1.88 -15.54
N THR A 680 -29.11 -2.90 -15.32
CA THR A 680 -30.52 -2.69 -14.97
C THR A 680 -30.66 -1.90 -13.68
N ASP A 681 -29.88 -2.19 -12.63
CA ASP A 681 -29.92 -1.41 -11.38
C ASP A 681 -29.51 0.06 -11.57
N PHE A 682 -28.54 0.33 -12.45
CA PHE A 682 -28.17 1.68 -12.85
C PHE A 682 -29.32 2.42 -13.55
N VAL A 683 -29.97 1.76 -14.52
CA VAL A 683 -31.12 2.32 -15.25
C VAL A 683 -32.31 2.57 -14.33
N ILE A 684 -32.58 1.66 -13.38
CA ILE A 684 -33.63 1.84 -12.36
C ILE A 684 -33.35 3.07 -11.51
N ARG A 685 -32.12 3.21 -10.97
CA ARG A 685 -31.73 4.36 -10.13
C ARG A 685 -31.87 5.68 -10.89
N LEU A 686 -31.43 5.72 -12.15
CA LEU A 686 -31.58 6.89 -13.01
C LEU A 686 -33.05 7.27 -13.24
N LEU A 687 -33.87 6.29 -13.61
CA LEU A 687 -35.31 6.48 -13.83
C LEU A 687 -35.99 7.00 -12.57
N ARG A 688 -35.74 6.38 -11.42
CA ARG A 688 -36.33 6.77 -10.14
C ARG A 688 -35.92 8.18 -9.70
N LYS A 689 -34.70 8.61 -10.03
CA LYS A 689 -34.18 9.94 -9.65
C LYS A 689 -34.68 11.06 -10.56
N HIS A 690 -34.81 10.80 -11.86
CA HIS A 690 -35.00 11.86 -12.86
C HIS A 690 -36.35 11.80 -13.59
N THR A 691 -37.14 10.74 -13.41
CA THR A 691 -38.43 10.57 -14.09
C THR A 691 -39.50 10.13 -13.08
N PRO A 692 -40.65 10.82 -13.01
CA PRO A 692 -41.75 10.42 -12.13
C PRO A 692 -42.52 9.23 -12.71
N THR A 693 -41.89 8.04 -12.71
CA THR A 693 -42.42 6.79 -13.29
C THR A 693 -42.30 5.61 -12.34
N ARG A 694 -43.26 4.68 -12.40
CA ARG A 694 -43.09 3.35 -11.80
C ARG A 694 -42.22 2.49 -12.71
N VAL A 695 -41.09 2.05 -12.17
CA VAL A 695 -40.14 1.19 -12.89
C VAL A 695 -40.45 -0.28 -12.65
N VAL A 696 -40.65 -1.02 -13.74
CA VAL A 696 -40.87 -2.47 -13.78
C VAL A 696 -39.71 -3.14 -14.51
N THR A 697 -39.23 -4.28 -14.01
CA THR A 697 -38.21 -5.08 -14.69
C THR A 697 -38.68 -6.49 -14.97
N LEU A 698 -38.66 -6.90 -16.23
CA LEU A 698 -38.84 -8.28 -16.67
C LEU A 698 -37.47 -8.84 -17.03
N CYS A 699 -36.75 -9.29 -16.01
CA CYS A 699 -35.35 -9.70 -16.12
C CYS A 699 -35.26 -11.16 -16.58
N GLY A 700 -34.35 -11.46 -17.52
CA GLY A 700 -34.13 -12.82 -18.00
C GLY A 700 -33.37 -13.73 -17.02
N LEU A 701 -32.82 -13.19 -15.94
CA LEU A 701 -32.01 -13.92 -14.96
C LEU A 701 -32.53 -13.69 -13.53
N TYR A 702 -31.90 -12.80 -12.76
CA TYR A 702 -32.01 -12.80 -11.29
C TYR A 702 -33.08 -11.88 -10.69
N GLY A 703 -33.72 -11.03 -11.50
CA GLY A 703 -34.59 -9.97 -10.96
C GLY A 703 -33.81 -8.82 -10.30
N HIS A 704 -34.49 -7.72 -10.05
CA HIS A 704 -33.95 -6.45 -9.57
C HIS A 704 -34.88 -5.85 -8.51
N PRO A 705 -34.70 -6.21 -7.22
CA PRO A 705 -35.53 -5.73 -6.11
C PRO A 705 -35.55 -4.20 -5.95
N THR A 706 -34.60 -3.50 -6.57
CA THR A 706 -34.55 -2.03 -6.58
C THR A 706 -35.65 -1.38 -7.44
N ALA A 707 -36.33 -2.16 -8.30
CA ALA A 707 -37.50 -1.75 -9.07
C ALA A 707 -38.79 -1.83 -8.22
N HIS A 708 -39.83 -1.08 -8.62
CA HIS A 708 -41.14 -1.14 -7.96
C HIS A 708 -41.84 -2.48 -8.22
N LEU A 709 -41.51 -3.14 -9.34
CA LEU A 709 -41.87 -4.51 -9.62
C LEU A 709 -40.75 -5.18 -10.39
N SER A 710 -40.36 -6.39 -9.98
CA SER A 710 -39.38 -7.18 -10.70
C SER A 710 -39.83 -8.62 -10.88
N VAL A 711 -39.59 -9.20 -12.06
CA VAL A 711 -39.79 -10.62 -12.34
C VAL A 711 -38.46 -11.22 -12.79
N SER A 712 -38.04 -12.28 -12.09
CA SER A 712 -36.84 -13.06 -12.39
C SER A 712 -37.14 -14.11 -13.48
N PHE A 713 -36.10 -14.56 -14.18
CA PHE A 713 -36.17 -15.62 -15.20
C PHE A 713 -37.34 -15.43 -16.18
N THR A 714 -37.51 -14.22 -16.70
CA THR A 714 -38.60 -13.89 -17.62
C THR A 714 -38.34 -14.55 -18.97
N ASP A 715 -39.14 -15.57 -19.28
CA ASP A 715 -39.17 -16.32 -20.53
C ASP A 715 -40.32 -15.84 -21.45
N ALA A 716 -40.43 -16.46 -22.63
CA ALA A 716 -41.51 -16.16 -23.57
C ALA A 716 -42.90 -16.51 -23.00
N GLU A 717 -43.01 -17.58 -22.21
CA GLU A 717 -44.28 -18.02 -21.62
C GLU A 717 -44.83 -16.97 -20.64
N LYS A 718 -43.98 -16.39 -19.79
CA LYS A 718 -44.34 -15.29 -18.88
C LYS A 718 -44.83 -14.05 -19.65
N LEU A 719 -44.20 -13.73 -20.78
CA LEU A 719 -44.63 -12.61 -21.64
C LEU A 719 -45.97 -12.90 -22.34
N TYR A 720 -46.21 -14.13 -22.80
CA TYR A 720 -47.51 -14.54 -23.33
C TYR A 720 -48.58 -14.57 -22.24
N TYR A 721 -48.24 -15.00 -21.02
CA TYR A 721 -49.15 -14.97 -19.88
C TYR A 721 -49.58 -13.54 -19.54
N LEU A 722 -48.63 -12.61 -19.47
CA LEU A 722 -48.94 -11.18 -19.31
C LEU A 722 -49.84 -10.67 -20.44
N SER A 723 -49.54 -11.07 -21.68
CA SER A 723 -50.36 -10.73 -22.84
C SER A 723 -51.78 -11.33 -22.76
N ARG A 724 -52.01 -12.45 -22.07
CA ARG A 724 -53.36 -13.02 -21.88
C ARG A 724 -54.16 -12.30 -20.79
N LEU A 725 -53.49 -11.68 -19.82
CA LEU A 725 -54.11 -10.89 -18.76
C LEU A 725 -54.55 -9.50 -19.23
N LEU A 726 -53.91 -8.99 -20.29
CA LEU A 726 -54.23 -7.75 -20.99
C LEU A 726 -55.25 -7.98 -22.11
#